data_AF-A0A7V8IRY0-F1
#
_entry.id   AF-A0A7V8IRY0-F1
#
_cell.length_a   1.000
_cell.length_b   1.000
_cell.length_c   1.000
_cell.angle_alpha   90.00
_cell.angle_beta   90.00
_cell.angle_gamma   90.00
#
_symmetry.space_group_name_H-M   'P 1'
#
loop_
_entity.id
_entity.type
_entity.pdbx_description
1 polymer ?
#
loop_
_entity_poly.entity_id
_entity_poly.type
_entity_poly.pdbx_seq_one_letter_code
_entity_poly.pdbx_strand_id
1 'polypeptide(L)'
;MAEVVLNAKNLVRTYGRRRALDNVSLQVKKGEMVGLIGPSGSGKSTLLRIATGLVLSDKDGGEVSLMGIPVQKNGELADTVREARSKVGFVFQQFNLVGRLSLFENIMLGALGRLPFLKGFLGSWPKADQDVGMKALARVGVAEYAAQRSNLLSGGQQQRGAIARALVQGAAAIFLDEPVASLDPVSARKVMELLDDLNKNDGVTVVVCLHQIDFATKFCDRIVALKAGKIVYDGPKEGLNRDRLIEIYGAEYDEETGGAAPLEETPPPLAKKQGGNIFVTIAQWGLAAGLVLAASYSLYSQMQVKTADINFSILSTENSQNAQDRWTAFIEDMRKQTGLSIRPYFQSNYAGLVQAMAYGQTQVGWFSNKSGLEAVRSGKAEVFLRSSDPSGVDGYQSILIAKSDSTVTLDDVLRCGKIMDFGMGDSASTSGTLVPMVYLFAPRNIRPNECFRTVRSASHEANFRAVAAGLLPVATNNTTSLQVLGKDDPAQIAKVRIIWTSPTIPEDPIIWRKDLSADKKEKIRKFFLNYGRQGDAAQQTRERDILRGLSFGMFQPANNSHLMIVREMEATEALINARNSGDVARIAAASHAIEALKAEAQTLHAPPLLPSTPTDPESASSAQSALKLTNPSNKGNK
;
A
#
# COMPACT_ATOMS: atom_id res chain seq x y z
N MET A 1 11.16 4.82 40.89
CA MET A 1 11.65 4.37 39.57
C MET A 1 10.45 4.04 38.71
N ALA A 2 10.42 4.46 37.44
CA ALA A 2 9.32 4.13 36.54
C ALA A 2 9.22 2.62 36.33
N GLU A 3 8.00 2.08 36.37
CA GLU A 3 7.71 0.65 36.22
C GLU A 3 8.13 0.18 34.80
N VAL A 4 8.91 -0.90 34.72
CA VAL A 4 9.41 -1.44 33.44
C VAL A 4 8.43 -2.47 32.89
N VAL A 5 7.93 -2.22 31.68
CA VAL A 5 6.93 -3.06 31.00
C VAL A 5 7.58 -4.10 30.08
N LEU A 6 8.64 -3.72 29.35
CA LEU A 6 9.49 -4.65 28.60
C LEU A 6 10.91 -4.52 29.10
N ASN A 7 11.53 -5.64 29.43
CA ASN A 7 12.97 -5.74 29.63
C ASN A 7 13.50 -6.92 28.81
N ALA A 8 14.21 -6.60 27.74
CA ALA A 8 14.88 -7.54 26.88
C ALA A 8 16.39 -7.30 26.97
N LYS A 9 17.17 -8.35 27.23
CA LYS A 9 18.62 -8.26 27.39
C LYS A 9 19.32 -9.20 26.43
N ASN A 10 20.37 -8.71 25.78
CA ASN A 10 21.33 -9.48 25.01
C ASN A 10 20.68 -10.43 23.97
N LEU A 11 19.64 -9.96 23.28
CA LEU A 11 18.91 -10.77 22.32
C LEU A 11 19.77 -11.08 21.09
N VAL A 12 19.80 -12.36 20.72
CA VAL A 12 20.50 -12.86 19.55
C VAL A 12 19.52 -13.69 18.74
N ARG A 13 19.50 -13.52 17.42
CA ARG A 13 18.67 -14.37 16.56
C ARG A 13 19.30 -14.55 15.20
N THR A 14 19.40 -15.81 14.77
CA THR A 14 19.96 -16.17 13.47
C THR A 14 18.93 -16.93 12.63
N TYR A 15 18.79 -16.55 11.37
CA TYR A 15 18.01 -17.26 10.36
C TYR A 15 18.93 -17.72 9.23
N GLY A 16 19.15 -19.03 9.12
CA GLY A 16 20.12 -19.58 8.18
C GLY A 16 21.52 -19.01 8.43
N ARG A 17 22.08 -18.27 7.46
CA ARG A 17 23.39 -17.60 7.58
C ARG A 17 23.30 -16.15 8.06
N ARG A 18 22.10 -15.59 8.21
CA ARG A 18 21.91 -14.17 8.54
C ARG A 18 21.62 -14.00 10.03
N ARG A 19 22.47 -13.25 10.72
CA ARG A 19 22.20 -12.77 12.08
C ARG A 19 21.20 -11.61 12.01
N ALA A 20 19.96 -11.86 12.43
CA ALA A 20 18.87 -10.88 12.42
C ALA A 20 18.88 -9.98 13.65
N LEU A 21 19.35 -10.47 14.81
CA LEU A 21 19.68 -9.66 15.98
C LEU A 21 21.04 -10.09 16.53
N ASP A 22 21.84 -9.11 16.94
CA ASP A 22 23.19 -9.29 17.47
C ASP A 22 23.35 -8.51 18.78
N ASN A 23 23.12 -9.20 19.90
CA ASN A 23 23.27 -8.68 21.27
C ASN A 23 22.44 -7.42 21.56
N VAL A 24 21.15 -7.45 21.20
CA VAL A 24 20.23 -6.31 21.34
C VAL A 24 19.59 -6.28 22.74
N SER A 25 19.70 -5.16 23.44
CA SER A 25 19.02 -4.92 24.72
C SER A 25 18.07 -3.73 24.62
N LEU A 26 16.85 -3.87 25.11
CA LEU A 26 15.82 -2.83 25.08
C LEU A 26 14.99 -2.86 26.38
N GLN A 27 14.83 -1.69 27.00
CA GLN A 27 13.89 -1.50 28.10
C GLN A 27 12.84 -0.45 27.74
N VAL A 28 11.57 -0.79 27.98
CA VAL A 28 10.42 0.11 27.77
C VAL A 28 9.67 0.26 29.08
N LYS A 29 9.45 1.51 29.49
CA LYS A 29 8.73 1.85 30.72
C LYS A 29 7.23 1.97 30.45
N LYS A 30 6.45 1.85 31.52
CA LYS A 30 5.00 2.02 31.48
C LYS A 30 4.62 3.40 30.94
N GLY A 31 3.69 3.42 29.99
CA GLY A 31 3.19 4.63 29.35
C GLY A 31 4.11 5.20 28.29
N GLU A 32 5.26 4.58 27.97
CA GLU A 32 6.07 5.03 26.83
C GLU A 32 5.40 4.68 25.49
N MET A 33 5.52 5.61 24.53
CA MET A 33 5.26 5.37 23.12
C MET A 33 6.60 5.37 22.36
N VAL A 34 7.07 4.17 22.03
CA VAL A 34 8.41 3.94 21.44
C VAL A 34 8.28 3.57 19.96
N GLY A 35 8.94 4.36 19.11
CA GLY A 35 9.05 4.08 17.67
C GLY A 35 10.28 3.25 17.34
N LEU A 36 10.10 2.10 16.70
CA LEU A 36 11.18 1.27 16.16
C LEU A 36 11.36 1.57 14.67
N ILE A 37 12.54 2.09 14.30
CA ILE A 37 12.86 2.48 12.92
C ILE A 37 14.12 1.77 12.39
N GLY A 38 14.39 1.93 11.10
CA GLY A 38 15.57 1.41 10.41
C GLY A 38 15.26 0.66 9.12
N PRO A 39 16.28 0.27 8.32
CA PRO A 39 16.10 -0.34 7.01
C PRO A 39 15.34 -1.68 7.02
N SER A 40 14.84 -2.09 5.86
CA SER A 40 14.25 -3.42 5.68
C SER A 40 15.24 -4.53 6.06
N GLY A 41 14.77 -5.49 6.86
CA GLY A 41 15.62 -6.58 7.37
C GLY A 41 16.62 -6.20 8.47
N SER A 42 16.49 -5.02 9.09
CA SER A 42 17.36 -4.61 10.20
C SER A 42 17.11 -5.34 11.53
N GLY A 43 16.02 -6.10 11.64
CA GLY A 43 15.67 -6.89 12.83
C GLY A 43 14.45 -6.41 13.62
N LYS A 44 13.79 -5.31 13.23
CA LYS A 44 12.65 -4.69 13.96
C LYS A 44 11.52 -5.69 14.31
N SER A 45 10.96 -6.35 13.31
CA SER A 45 9.90 -7.36 13.50
C SER A 45 10.38 -8.57 14.30
N THR A 46 11.64 -8.97 14.14
CA THR A 46 12.27 -10.05 14.92
C THR A 46 12.37 -9.66 16.39
N LEU A 47 12.78 -8.43 16.70
CA LEU A 47 12.86 -7.89 18.05
C LEU A 47 11.48 -7.90 18.73
N LEU A 48 10.44 -7.40 18.06
CA LEU A 48 9.07 -7.42 18.60
C LEU A 48 8.54 -8.83 18.86
N ARG A 49 8.79 -9.77 17.94
CA ARG A 49 8.34 -11.16 18.08
C ARG A 49 9.09 -11.88 19.20
N ILE A 50 10.37 -11.60 19.40
CA ILE A 50 11.14 -12.13 20.53
C ILE A 50 10.68 -11.51 21.86
N ALA A 51 10.43 -10.20 21.89
CA ALA A 51 9.93 -9.50 23.06
C ALA A 51 8.60 -10.08 23.61
N THR A 52 7.78 -10.66 22.73
CA THR A 52 6.49 -11.30 23.07
C THR A 52 6.53 -12.83 23.10
N GLY A 53 7.72 -13.41 22.89
CA GLY A 53 7.97 -14.85 22.86
C GLY A 53 7.38 -15.56 21.64
N LEU A 54 6.87 -14.87 20.62
CA LEU A 54 6.39 -15.48 19.37
C LEU A 54 7.53 -16.13 18.57
N VAL A 55 8.74 -15.63 18.76
CA VAL A 55 9.99 -16.19 18.25
C VAL A 55 10.95 -16.34 19.41
N LEU A 56 11.77 -17.39 19.38
CA LEU A 56 12.80 -17.63 20.39
C LEU A 56 14.09 -16.94 19.97
N SER A 57 14.80 -16.39 20.96
CA SER A 57 16.21 -16.06 20.83
C SER A 57 17.03 -17.32 20.49
N ASP A 58 18.24 -17.16 19.99
CA ASP A 58 19.20 -18.26 19.90
C ASP A 58 19.62 -18.71 21.31
N LYS A 59 20.21 -19.92 21.43
CA LYS A 59 20.57 -20.52 22.73
C LYS A 59 21.63 -19.72 23.51
N ASP A 60 22.47 -19.01 22.79
CA ASP A 60 23.49 -18.08 23.30
C ASP A 60 22.95 -16.66 23.50
N GLY A 61 21.68 -16.40 23.19
CA GLY A 61 21.04 -15.13 23.45
C GLY A 61 20.54 -14.98 24.88
N GLY A 62 20.00 -13.81 25.19
CA GLY A 62 19.64 -13.44 26.56
C GLY A 62 18.18 -13.70 26.96
N GLU A 63 17.65 -12.81 27.79
CA GLU A 63 16.39 -13.00 28.51
C GLU A 63 15.38 -11.89 28.19
N VAL A 64 14.10 -12.24 28.25
CA VAL A 64 12.98 -11.32 28.08
C VAL A 64 12.02 -11.47 29.24
N SER A 65 11.61 -10.35 29.81
CA SER A 65 10.53 -10.27 30.79
C SER A 65 9.55 -9.16 30.42
N LEU A 66 8.26 -9.41 30.64
CA LEU A 66 7.16 -8.50 30.40
C LEU A 66 6.44 -8.21 31.73
N MET A 67 6.41 -6.96 32.19
CA MET A 67 5.90 -6.56 33.52
C MET A 67 6.48 -7.41 34.64
N GLY A 68 7.79 -7.69 34.57
CA GLY A 68 8.51 -8.56 35.51
C GLY A 68 8.25 -10.07 35.34
N ILE A 69 7.33 -10.47 34.47
CA ILE A 69 7.02 -11.88 34.21
C ILE A 69 7.99 -12.43 33.16
N PRO A 70 8.76 -13.49 33.46
CA PRO A 70 9.64 -14.11 32.47
C PRO A 70 8.86 -14.60 31.24
N VAL A 71 9.40 -14.33 30.04
CA VAL A 71 8.84 -14.76 28.75
C VAL A 71 9.71 -15.83 28.13
N GLN A 72 11.01 -15.58 28.07
CA GLN A 72 11.99 -16.52 27.54
C GLN A 72 13.39 -16.22 28.09
N LYS A 73 14.26 -17.23 28.06
CA LYS A 73 15.67 -17.12 28.43
C LYS A 73 16.48 -18.14 27.64
N ASN A 74 17.63 -17.73 27.08
CA ASN A 74 18.58 -18.61 26.39
C ASN A 74 17.92 -19.49 25.31
N GLY A 75 16.99 -18.90 24.56
CA GLY A 75 16.27 -19.58 23.48
C GLY A 75 15.18 -20.57 23.91
N GLU A 76 14.75 -20.53 25.18
CA GLU A 76 13.66 -21.36 25.71
C GLU A 76 12.53 -20.49 26.27
N LEU A 77 11.27 -20.91 26.09
CA LEU A 77 10.11 -20.22 26.68
C LEU A 77 10.05 -20.49 28.18
N ALA A 78 9.70 -19.47 28.95
CA ALA A 78 9.36 -19.65 30.35
C ALA A 78 7.94 -20.21 30.49
N ASP A 79 7.70 -20.99 31.55
CA ASP A 79 6.36 -21.54 31.86
C ASP A 79 5.30 -20.43 32.06
N THR A 80 5.75 -19.24 32.46
CA THR A 80 4.94 -18.05 32.67
C THR A 80 4.57 -17.30 31.39
N VAL A 81 5.03 -17.74 30.21
CA VAL A 81 4.80 -17.03 28.93
C VAL A 81 3.32 -16.80 28.63
N ARG A 82 2.44 -17.73 29.01
CA ARG A 82 1.00 -17.60 28.76
C ARG A 82 0.38 -16.47 29.59
N GLU A 83 0.84 -16.31 30.83
CA GLU A 83 0.43 -15.20 31.69
C GLU A 83 0.96 -13.87 31.16
N ALA A 84 2.22 -13.82 30.73
CA ALA A 84 2.80 -12.62 30.13
C ALA A 84 2.02 -12.20 28.86
N ARG A 85 1.73 -13.16 27.98
CA ARG A 85 0.99 -12.90 26.73
C ARG A 85 -0.45 -12.47 26.95
N SER A 86 -1.12 -12.91 28.01
CA SER A 86 -2.49 -12.45 28.30
C SER A 86 -2.54 -10.98 28.73
N LYS A 87 -1.40 -10.38 29.13
CA LYS A 87 -1.30 -8.97 29.52
C LYS A 87 -0.79 -8.04 28.40
N VAL A 88 -0.47 -8.55 27.21
CA VAL A 88 0.03 -7.74 26.07
C VAL A 88 -0.67 -8.05 24.76
N GLY A 89 -0.93 -7.02 23.97
CA GLY A 89 -1.45 -7.13 22.62
C GLY A 89 -0.34 -7.19 21.59
N PHE A 90 -0.49 -8.01 20.55
CA PHE A 90 0.36 -7.97 19.36
C PHE A 90 -0.50 -7.71 18.12
N VAL A 91 -0.18 -6.63 17.40
CA VAL A 91 -0.84 -6.27 16.15
C VAL A 91 0.13 -6.51 15.00
N PHE A 92 -0.22 -7.46 14.14
CA PHE A 92 0.60 -7.87 13.00
C PHE A 92 0.35 -6.98 11.80
N GLN A 93 1.35 -6.87 10.91
CA GLN A 93 1.27 -6.15 9.64
C GLN A 93 0.07 -6.55 8.77
N GLN A 94 -0.30 -7.84 8.77
CA GLN A 94 -1.45 -8.38 8.02
C GLN A 94 -2.75 -8.46 8.84
N PHE A 95 -2.87 -7.70 9.93
CA PHE A 95 -4.02 -7.66 10.87
C PHE A 95 -4.25 -8.97 11.68
N ASN A 96 -4.01 -10.13 11.07
CA ASN A 96 -4.26 -11.48 11.58
C ASN A 96 -5.66 -11.62 12.19
N LEU A 97 -6.66 -11.11 11.48
CA LEU A 97 -8.08 -11.41 11.75
C LEU A 97 -8.47 -12.69 11.01
N VAL A 98 -9.30 -13.50 11.65
CA VAL A 98 -9.87 -14.70 11.06
C VAL A 98 -11.01 -14.28 10.12
N GLY A 99 -10.69 -14.23 8.82
CA GLY A 99 -11.58 -13.70 7.76
C GLY A 99 -13.02 -14.20 7.78
N ARG A 100 -13.23 -15.46 8.18
CA ARG A 100 -14.57 -16.07 8.24
C ARG A 100 -15.44 -15.60 9.41
N LEU A 101 -14.82 -15.16 10.50
CA LEU A 101 -15.50 -14.68 11.70
C LEU A 101 -15.88 -13.21 11.53
N SER A 102 -16.96 -12.83 12.19
CA SER A 102 -17.34 -11.42 12.38
C SER A 102 -16.24 -10.63 13.08
N LEU A 103 -16.30 -9.32 12.94
CA LEU A 103 -15.39 -8.42 13.65
C LEU A 103 -15.52 -8.60 15.17
N PHE A 104 -16.76 -8.73 15.67
CA PHE A 104 -17.04 -8.96 17.07
C PHE A 104 -16.40 -10.26 17.57
N GLU A 105 -16.63 -11.38 16.88
CA GLU A 105 -16.01 -12.67 17.25
C GLU A 105 -14.48 -12.58 17.25
N ASN A 106 -13.89 -11.88 16.27
CA ASN A 106 -12.45 -11.67 16.20
C ASN A 106 -11.89 -10.93 17.41
N ILE A 107 -12.55 -9.86 17.86
CA ILE A 107 -12.08 -9.10 19.02
C ILE A 107 -12.29 -9.86 20.34
N MET A 108 -13.35 -10.66 20.43
CA MET A 108 -13.64 -11.49 21.61
C MET A 108 -12.59 -12.57 21.83
N LEU A 109 -11.81 -12.95 20.81
CA LEU A 109 -10.63 -13.79 20.97
C LEU A 109 -9.61 -13.20 21.97
N GLY A 110 -9.60 -11.87 22.16
CA GLY A 110 -8.80 -11.22 23.20
C GLY A 110 -9.15 -11.66 24.62
N ALA A 111 -10.39 -12.08 24.87
CA ALA A 111 -10.84 -12.55 26.19
C ALA A 111 -10.38 -13.98 26.52
N LEU A 112 -9.89 -14.76 25.54
CA LEU A 112 -9.52 -16.17 25.72
C LEU A 112 -8.38 -16.39 26.74
N GLY A 113 -7.55 -15.36 26.97
CA GLY A 113 -6.49 -15.42 27.98
C GLY A 113 -7.02 -15.54 29.42
N ARG A 114 -8.25 -15.08 29.68
CA ARG A 114 -8.86 -15.06 31.03
C ARG A 114 -10.12 -15.92 31.16
N LEU A 115 -10.75 -16.30 30.04
CA LEU A 115 -11.96 -17.13 30.07
C LEU A 115 -11.65 -18.62 30.24
N PRO A 116 -12.52 -19.39 30.93
CA PRO A 116 -12.42 -20.85 30.96
C PRO A 116 -12.47 -21.44 29.55
N PHE A 117 -11.67 -22.48 29.32
CA PHE A 117 -11.51 -23.11 27.99
C PHE A 117 -12.86 -23.45 27.33
N LEU A 118 -13.79 -24.07 28.06
CA LEU A 118 -15.09 -24.47 27.51
C LEU A 118 -15.93 -23.29 27.03
N LYS A 119 -15.90 -22.15 27.72
CA LYS A 119 -16.63 -20.94 27.30
C LYS A 119 -16.03 -20.35 26.02
N GLY A 120 -14.71 -20.28 25.96
CA GLY A 120 -13.99 -19.82 24.77
C GLY A 120 -14.20 -20.74 23.56
N PHE A 121 -14.16 -22.06 23.77
CA PHE A 121 -14.38 -23.06 22.73
C PHE A 121 -15.80 -23.01 22.15
N LEU A 122 -16.82 -22.86 23.00
CA LEU A 122 -18.22 -22.76 22.58
C LEU A 122 -18.62 -21.38 22.04
N GLY A 123 -17.71 -20.40 22.05
CA GLY A 123 -18.04 -19.01 21.68
C GLY A 123 -19.07 -18.36 22.62
N SER A 124 -19.20 -18.89 23.84
CA SER A 124 -20.15 -18.41 24.85
C SER A 124 -19.51 -17.26 25.65
N TRP A 125 -19.56 -16.06 25.07
CA TRP A 125 -19.00 -14.85 25.66
C TRP A 125 -19.91 -14.34 26.80
N PRO A 126 -19.42 -14.19 28.05
CA PRO A 126 -20.22 -13.60 29.12
C PRO A 126 -20.66 -12.16 28.78
N LYS A 127 -21.82 -11.72 29.29
CA LYS A 127 -22.38 -10.40 28.96
C LYS A 127 -21.41 -9.25 29.26
N ALA A 128 -20.71 -9.30 30.40
CA ALA A 128 -19.71 -8.31 30.76
C ALA A 128 -18.57 -8.21 29.72
N ASP A 129 -18.13 -9.35 29.17
CA ASP A 129 -17.14 -9.40 28.10
C ASP A 129 -17.66 -8.82 26.79
N GLN A 130 -18.93 -9.11 26.46
CA GLN A 130 -19.56 -8.55 25.26
C GLN A 130 -19.66 -7.03 25.35
N ASP A 131 -20.00 -6.49 26.53
CA ASP A 131 -20.04 -5.05 26.80
C ASP A 131 -18.66 -4.41 26.64
N VAL A 132 -17.60 -5.07 27.14
CA VAL A 132 -16.21 -4.65 26.90
C VAL A 132 -15.87 -4.70 25.41
N GLY A 133 -16.29 -5.73 24.70
CA GLY A 133 -16.10 -5.88 23.25
C GLY A 133 -16.72 -4.73 22.47
N MET A 134 -17.98 -4.40 22.73
CA MET A 134 -18.67 -3.30 22.07
C MET A 134 -18.06 -1.94 22.43
N LYS A 135 -17.66 -1.73 23.68
CA LYS A 135 -16.91 -0.52 24.08
C LYS A 135 -15.58 -0.41 23.35
N ALA A 136 -14.85 -1.51 23.19
CA ALA A 136 -13.60 -1.53 22.43
C ALA A 136 -13.82 -1.17 20.95
N LEU A 137 -14.85 -1.73 20.29
CA LEU A 137 -15.18 -1.37 18.90
C LEU A 137 -15.60 0.09 18.76
N ALA A 138 -16.34 0.62 19.73
CA ALA A 138 -16.72 2.03 19.75
C ALA A 138 -15.48 2.92 19.93
N ARG A 139 -14.57 2.54 20.84
CA ARG A 139 -13.30 3.25 21.11
C ARG A 139 -12.44 3.41 19.86
N VAL A 140 -12.45 2.40 18.98
CA VAL A 140 -11.69 2.40 17.73
C VAL A 140 -12.53 2.82 16.50
N GLY A 141 -13.78 3.26 16.70
CA GLY A 141 -14.66 3.77 15.63
C GLY A 141 -15.03 2.74 14.56
N VAL A 142 -15.32 1.49 14.95
CA VAL A 142 -15.82 0.44 14.03
C VAL A 142 -16.95 -0.42 14.64
N ALA A 143 -17.72 0.14 15.59
CA ALA A 143 -18.81 -0.57 16.27
C ALA A 143 -19.93 -1.02 15.32
N GLU A 144 -20.24 -0.21 14.30
CA GLU A 144 -21.26 -0.50 13.29
C GLU A 144 -20.93 -1.74 12.45
N TYR A 145 -19.65 -2.15 12.41
CA TYR A 145 -19.18 -3.31 11.67
C TYR A 145 -19.08 -4.58 12.52
N ALA A 146 -19.54 -4.56 13.78
CA ALA A 146 -19.39 -5.67 14.73
C ALA A 146 -19.85 -7.02 14.16
N ALA A 147 -21.01 -7.06 13.49
CA ALA A 147 -21.58 -8.28 12.91
C ALA A 147 -20.98 -8.66 11.54
N GLN A 148 -20.20 -7.77 10.91
CA GLN A 148 -19.66 -7.98 9.58
C GLN A 148 -18.43 -8.89 9.62
N ARG A 149 -18.33 -9.80 8.64
CA ARG A 149 -17.16 -10.68 8.49
C ARG A 149 -15.92 -9.86 8.22
N SER A 150 -14.82 -10.21 8.89
CA SER A 150 -13.59 -9.42 8.84
C SER A 150 -12.97 -9.34 7.44
N ASN A 151 -13.17 -10.35 6.57
CA ASN A 151 -12.71 -10.30 5.18
C ASN A 151 -13.46 -9.31 4.26
N LEU A 152 -14.59 -8.77 4.72
CA LEU A 152 -15.36 -7.75 3.99
C LEU A 152 -15.03 -6.33 4.46
N LEU A 153 -14.14 -6.18 5.44
CA LEU A 153 -13.74 -4.88 5.99
C LEU A 153 -12.57 -4.30 5.20
N SER A 154 -12.47 -2.97 5.15
CA SER A 154 -11.27 -2.29 4.62
C SER A 154 -10.05 -2.57 5.51
N GLY A 155 -8.84 -2.45 4.96
CA GLY A 155 -7.61 -2.65 5.75
C GLY A 155 -7.55 -1.77 7.00
N GLY A 156 -7.98 -0.51 6.91
CA GLY A 156 -8.04 0.39 8.06
C GLY A 156 -9.06 -0.04 9.12
N GLN A 157 -10.20 -0.60 8.71
CA GLN A 157 -11.18 -1.19 9.63
C GLN A 157 -10.63 -2.46 10.29
N GLN A 158 -9.97 -3.34 9.53
CA GLN A 158 -9.33 -4.54 10.06
C GLN A 158 -8.22 -4.20 11.06
N GLN A 159 -7.40 -3.19 10.77
CA GLN A 159 -6.36 -2.70 11.69
C GLN A 159 -6.97 -2.21 13.00
N ARG A 160 -8.00 -1.37 12.95
CA ARG A 160 -8.70 -0.87 14.15
C ARG A 160 -9.38 -2.01 14.92
N GLY A 161 -9.92 -3.01 14.21
CA GLY A 161 -10.39 -4.26 14.79
C GLY A 161 -9.30 -5.04 15.55
N ALA A 162 -8.10 -5.16 14.96
CA ALA A 162 -6.97 -5.82 15.62
C ALA A 162 -6.51 -5.07 16.88
N ILE A 163 -6.57 -3.73 16.89
CA ILE A 163 -6.34 -2.90 18.08
C ILE A 163 -7.44 -3.14 19.12
N ALA A 164 -8.71 -3.17 18.71
CA ALA A 164 -9.82 -3.47 19.61
C ALA A 164 -9.69 -4.84 20.28
N ARG A 165 -9.18 -5.86 19.58
CA ARG A 165 -8.86 -7.18 20.17
C ARG A 165 -7.85 -7.05 21.33
N ALA A 166 -6.82 -6.22 21.18
CA ALA A 166 -5.86 -5.95 22.26
C ALA A 166 -6.51 -5.22 23.44
N LEU A 167 -7.46 -4.32 23.18
CA LEU A 167 -8.23 -3.64 24.23
C LEU A 167 -9.15 -4.61 25.00
N VAL A 168 -9.84 -5.52 24.30
CA VAL A 168 -10.68 -6.56 24.93
C VAL A 168 -9.87 -7.48 25.83
N GLN A 169 -8.63 -7.75 25.43
CA GLN A 169 -7.69 -8.51 26.23
C GLN A 169 -7.29 -7.79 27.53
N GLY A 170 -7.43 -6.46 27.59
CA GLY A 170 -6.93 -5.65 28.71
C GLY A 170 -5.42 -5.47 28.67
N ALA A 171 -4.85 -5.35 27.47
CA ALA A 171 -3.41 -5.26 27.27
C ALA A 171 -2.82 -4.01 27.94
N ALA A 172 -1.85 -4.20 28.84
CA ALA A 172 -1.06 -3.10 29.44
C ALA A 172 -0.02 -2.53 28.45
N ALA A 173 0.35 -3.33 27.46
CA ALA A 173 1.26 -2.96 26.39
C ALA A 173 0.78 -3.50 25.04
N ILE A 174 0.92 -2.71 23.97
CA ILE A 174 0.61 -3.11 22.61
C ILE A 174 1.88 -3.02 21.76
N PHE A 175 2.25 -4.14 21.16
CA PHE A 175 3.35 -4.24 20.20
C PHE A 175 2.77 -4.26 18.79
N LEU A 176 3.24 -3.38 17.92
CA LEU A 176 2.71 -3.23 16.56
C LEU A 176 3.83 -3.39 15.53
N ASP A 177 3.70 -4.40 14.68
CA ASP A 177 4.63 -4.68 13.59
C ASP A 177 4.10 -4.05 12.31
N GLU A 178 4.59 -2.84 11.98
CA GLU A 178 4.21 -2.09 10.78
C GLU A 178 2.68 -1.88 10.60
N PRO A 179 1.99 -1.31 11.61
CA PRO A 179 0.52 -1.22 11.64
C PRO A 179 -0.09 -0.34 10.55
N VAL A 180 0.75 0.42 9.85
CA VAL A 180 0.34 1.40 8.83
C VAL A 180 0.90 1.10 7.44
N ALA A 181 1.70 0.03 7.27
CA ALA A 181 2.42 -0.23 6.01
C ALA A 181 1.50 -0.60 4.84
N SER A 182 0.29 -1.07 5.10
CA SER A 182 -0.70 -1.45 4.07
C SER A 182 -1.95 -0.57 4.12
N LEU A 183 -1.86 0.60 4.76
CA LEU A 183 -2.97 1.55 4.92
C LEU A 183 -2.74 2.81 4.09
N ASP A 184 -3.83 3.39 3.60
CA ASP A 184 -3.77 4.73 3.02
C ASP A 184 -3.33 5.76 4.09
N PRO A 185 -2.71 6.90 3.72
CA PRO A 185 -2.18 7.88 4.67
C PRO A 185 -3.20 8.43 5.67
N VAL A 186 -4.49 8.50 5.32
CA VAL A 186 -5.54 8.99 6.23
C VAL A 186 -5.86 7.91 7.26
N SER A 187 -6.05 6.67 6.82
CA SER A 187 -6.26 5.54 7.73
C SER A 187 -5.03 5.30 8.61
N ALA A 188 -3.83 5.40 8.06
CA ALA A 188 -2.57 5.33 8.79
C ALA A 188 -2.52 6.40 9.89
N ARG A 189 -2.83 7.66 9.55
CA ARG A 189 -2.89 8.75 10.51
C ARG A 189 -3.94 8.51 11.58
N LYS A 190 -5.16 8.11 11.22
CA LYS A 190 -6.22 7.77 12.19
C LYS A 190 -5.81 6.65 13.14
N VAL A 191 -5.08 5.65 12.64
CA VAL A 191 -4.54 4.57 13.48
C VAL A 191 -3.46 5.10 14.41
N MET A 192 -2.55 5.95 13.95
CA MET A 192 -1.53 6.56 14.81
C MET A 192 -2.11 7.53 15.84
N GLU A 193 -3.09 8.35 15.46
CA GLU A 193 -3.84 9.23 16.37
C GLU A 193 -4.57 8.40 17.44
N LEU A 194 -5.20 7.29 17.06
CA LEU A 194 -5.81 6.36 18.00
C LEU A 194 -4.77 5.77 18.98
N LEU A 195 -3.58 5.37 18.50
CA LEU A 195 -2.53 4.82 19.37
C LEU A 195 -1.97 5.86 20.33
N ASP A 196 -1.76 7.10 19.85
CA ASP A 196 -1.32 8.23 20.67
C ASP A 196 -2.36 8.57 21.76
N ASP A 197 -3.64 8.56 21.39
CA ASP A 197 -4.75 8.79 22.29
C ASP A 197 -4.88 7.67 23.35
N LEU A 198 -4.75 6.40 22.96
CA LEU A 198 -4.69 5.27 23.89
C LEU A 198 -3.48 5.35 24.84
N ASN A 199 -2.33 5.84 24.35
CA ASN A 199 -1.15 6.00 25.17
C ASN A 199 -1.32 7.12 26.21
N LYS A 200 -1.75 8.31 25.77
CA LYS A 200 -1.86 9.51 26.62
C LYS A 200 -3.03 9.46 27.59
N ASN A 201 -4.19 9.01 27.12
CA ASN A 201 -5.42 9.07 27.91
C ASN A 201 -5.74 7.77 28.65
N ASP A 202 -5.37 6.61 28.08
CA ASP A 202 -5.64 5.30 28.69
C ASP A 202 -4.39 4.67 29.35
N GLY A 203 -3.22 5.32 29.23
CA GLY A 203 -1.96 4.88 29.87
C GLY A 203 -1.36 3.61 29.27
N VAL A 204 -1.79 3.21 28.07
CA VAL A 204 -1.33 1.99 27.39
C VAL A 204 0.11 2.20 26.90
N THR A 205 1.00 1.24 27.17
CA THR A 205 2.38 1.29 26.65
C THR A 205 2.39 0.86 25.19
N VAL A 206 3.03 1.61 24.30
CA VAL A 206 3.02 1.34 22.86
C VAL A 206 4.45 1.16 22.34
N VAL A 207 4.70 0.06 21.63
CA VAL A 207 5.96 -0.15 20.90
C VAL A 207 5.61 -0.46 19.45
N VAL A 208 5.96 0.45 18.54
CA VAL A 208 5.50 0.41 17.16
C VAL A 208 6.67 0.43 16.16
N CYS A 209 6.73 -0.56 15.28
CA CYS A 209 7.62 -0.56 14.13
C CYS A 209 7.04 0.34 13.03
N LEU A 210 7.82 1.34 12.60
CA LEU A 210 7.43 2.27 11.55
C LEU A 210 8.51 2.33 10.46
N HIS A 211 8.09 2.29 9.20
CA HIS A 211 8.97 2.51 8.06
C HIS A 211 9.10 4.00 7.72
N GLN A 212 8.05 4.78 8.00
CA GLN A 212 7.98 6.20 7.70
C GLN A 212 8.45 7.02 8.90
N ILE A 213 9.56 7.74 8.74
CA ILE A 213 10.20 8.54 9.82
C ILE A 213 9.28 9.67 10.30
N ASP A 214 8.49 10.27 9.41
CA ASP A 214 7.54 11.32 9.76
C ASP A 214 6.50 10.87 10.79
N PHE A 215 6.00 9.64 10.67
CA PHE A 215 5.09 9.08 11.68
C PHE A 215 5.80 8.79 12.99
N ALA A 216 7.04 8.30 12.92
CA ALA A 216 7.82 8.00 14.11
C ALA A 216 8.11 9.26 14.92
N THR A 217 8.65 10.29 14.28
CA THR A 217 8.98 11.58 14.90
C THR A 217 7.73 12.35 15.35
N LYS A 218 6.62 12.26 14.62
CA LYS A 218 5.39 12.96 15.00
C LYS A 218 4.73 12.38 16.25
N PHE A 219 4.69 11.05 16.39
CA PHE A 219 3.87 10.38 17.41
C PHE A 219 4.67 9.72 18.53
N CYS A 220 5.95 9.42 18.35
CA CYS A 220 6.75 8.73 19.36
C CYS A 220 7.80 9.68 19.95
N ASP A 221 7.78 9.88 21.26
CA ASP A 221 8.74 10.75 21.94
C ASP A 221 10.13 10.11 22.06
N ARG A 222 10.18 8.77 22.08
CA ARG A 222 11.43 7.99 22.09
C ARG A 222 11.52 7.12 20.84
N ILE A 223 12.66 7.17 20.16
CA ILE A 223 12.94 6.38 18.96
C ILE A 223 14.11 5.44 19.21
N VAL A 224 13.96 4.21 18.75
CA VAL A 224 14.99 3.19 18.75
C VAL A 224 15.23 2.76 17.30
N ALA A 225 16.43 3.02 16.77
CA ALA A 225 16.79 2.66 15.40
C ALA A 225 17.63 1.38 15.38
N LEU A 226 17.25 0.45 14.51
CA LEU A 226 17.98 -0.78 14.26
C LEU A 226 18.66 -0.77 12.89
N LYS A 227 19.92 -1.16 12.83
CA LYS A 227 20.68 -1.39 11.60
C LYS A 227 21.48 -2.68 11.74
N ALA A 228 21.40 -3.56 10.73
CA ALA A 228 22.13 -4.83 10.69
C ALA A 228 22.05 -5.67 11.99
N GLY A 229 20.87 -5.72 12.62
CA GLY A 229 20.64 -6.49 13.84
C GLY A 229 21.14 -5.84 15.13
N LYS A 230 21.57 -4.57 15.10
CA LYS A 230 22.04 -3.82 16.28
C LYS A 230 21.21 -2.56 16.47
N ILE A 231 21.05 -2.13 17.73
CA ILE A 231 20.53 -0.80 18.03
C ILE A 231 21.66 0.20 17.76
N VAL A 232 21.41 1.14 16.86
CA VAL A 232 22.35 2.21 16.50
C VAL A 232 21.92 3.57 17.05
N TYR A 233 20.67 3.68 17.50
CA TYR A 233 20.12 4.86 18.15
C TYR A 233 19.06 4.44 19.17
N ASP A 234 19.09 5.04 20.36
CA ASP A 234 18.04 4.94 21.38
C ASP A 234 18.00 6.27 22.12
N GLY A 235 16.98 7.08 21.87
CA GLY A 235 16.93 8.43 22.39
C GLY A 235 15.66 9.17 22.02
N PRO A 236 15.56 10.46 22.39
CA PRO A 236 14.42 11.30 22.07
C PRO A 236 14.32 11.54 20.56
N LYS A 237 13.13 11.83 20.04
CA LYS A 237 12.92 12.08 18.59
C LYS A 237 13.78 13.23 18.04
N GLU A 238 14.09 14.23 18.87
CA GLU A 238 14.87 15.42 18.50
C GLU A 238 16.32 15.08 18.11
N GLY A 239 16.86 13.93 18.54
CA GLY A 239 18.22 13.50 18.18
C GLY A 239 18.32 12.82 16.80
N LEU A 240 17.22 12.68 16.05
CA LEU A 240 17.21 12.18 14.67
C LEU A 240 17.41 13.32 13.67
N ASN A 241 18.60 13.92 13.66
CA ASN A 241 18.98 14.86 12.62
C ASN A 241 19.33 14.14 11.31
N ARG A 242 19.52 14.91 10.24
CA ARG A 242 19.81 14.39 8.89
C ARG A 242 21.01 13.44 8.86
N ASP A 243 22.10 13.81 9.51
CA ASP A 243 23.33 13.00 9.55
C ASP A 243 23.10 11.65 10.22
N ARG A 244 22.33 11.62 11.33
CA ARG A 244 21.93 10.37 11.98
C ARG A 244 21.04 9.51 11.11
N LEU A 245 20.12 10.11 10.35
CA LEU A 245 19.27 9.36 9.42
C LEU A 245 20.08 8.76 8.28
N ILE A 246 21.06 9.49 7.72
CA ILE A 246 22.03 8.95 6.76
C ILE A 246 22.86 7.81 7.38
N GLU A 247 23.29 7.94 8.63
CA GLU A 247 24.00 6.87 9.33
C GLU A 247 23.14 5.60 9.48
N ILE A 248 21.85 5.76 9.78
CA ILE A 248 20.91 4.65 9.97
C ILE A 248 20.55 3.98 8.64
N TYR A 249 20.25 4.77 7.59
CA TYR A 249 19.68 4.29 6.33
C TYR A 249 20.68 4.19 5.17
N GLY A 250 21.78 4.93 5.19
CA GLY A 250 22.78 5.02 4.12
C GLY A 250 22.73 6.35 3.35
N ALA A 251 23.70 6.56 2.45
CA ALA A 251 23.79 7.78 1.63
C ALA A 251 22.62 7.96 0.65
N GLU A 252 21.92 6.88 0.31
CA GLU A 252 20.73 6.85 -0.55
C GLU A 252 19.54 7.63 0.05
N TYR A 253 19.51 7.83 1.38
CA TYR A 253 18.50 8.66 2.06
C TYR A 253 18.54 10.14 1.61
N ASP A 254 19.71 10.63 1.20
CA ASP A 254 19.91 12.02 0.77
C ASP A 254 19.41 12.27 -0.67
N GLU A 255 19.40 11.22 -1.50
CA GLU A 255 18.88 11.25 -2.88
C GLU A 255 17.35 11.16 -2.90
N GLU A 256 16.74 10.47 -1.93
CA GLU A 256 15.28 10.31 -1.79
C GLU A 256 14.57 11.52 -1.16
N THR A 257 15.24 12.30 -0.31
CA THR A 257 14.62 13.43 0.44
C THR A 257 14.81 14.80 -0.19
N GLY A 258 15.61 14.93 -1.26
CA GLY A 258 15.72 16.16 -2.03
C GLY A 258 16.07 17.39 -1.17
N GLY A 259 17.16 17.33 -0.39
CA GLY A 259 17.80 18.52 0.17
C GLY A 259 17.00 19.41 1.12
N ALA A 260 15.88 18.94 1.69
CA ALA A 260 15.21 19.65 2.78
C ALA A 260 15.62 19.06 4.13
N ALA A 261 16.60 19.68 4.78
CA ALA A 261 16.92 19.39 6.18
C ALA A 261 15.71 19.73 7.09
N PRO A 262 15.54 19.06 8.24
CA PRO A 262 14.74 19.61 9.33
C PRO A 262 15.33 20.98 9.67
N LEU A 263 14.51 22.03 9.66
CA LEU A 263 14.95 23.37 10.04
C LEU A 263 15.38 23.33 11.51
N GLU A 264 16.70 23.23 11.76
CA GLU A 264 17.29 23.64 13.03
C GLU A 264 17.11 25.16 13.14
N GLU A 265 16.20 25.59 14.02
CA GLU A 265 16.18 26.96 14.51
C GLU A 265 17.41 27.20 15.37
N THR A 266 18.49 27.68 14.75
CA THR A 266 19.56 28.37 15.48
C THR A 266 19.33 29.87 15.37
N PRO A 267 19.15 30.61 16.49
CA PRO A 267 19.03 32.05 16.44
C PRO A 267 20.36 32.67 16.00
N PRO A 268 20.35 33.73 15.17
CA PRO A 268 21.57 34.30 14.61
C PRO A 268 22.41 35.01 15.70
N PRO A 269 23.74 35.07 15.52
CA PRO A 269 24.64 35.64 16.52
C PRO A 269 24.47 37.17 16.61
N LEU A 270 24.32 37.66 17.83
CA LEU A 270 24.31 39.09 18.13
C LEU A 270 25.67 39.71 17.80
N ALA A 271 25.69 40.56 16.77
CA ALA A 271 26.84 41.38 16.43
C ALA A 271 27.16 42.38 17.55
N LYS A 272 28.40 42.33 18.04
CA LYS A 272 28.96 43.35 18.93
C LYS A 272 28.94 44.72 18.23
N LYS A 273 28.29 45.71 18.85
CA LYS A 273 28.60 47.12 18.64
C LYS A 273 28.98 47.77 19.97
N GLN A 274 30.15 48.39 19.95
CA GLN A 274 30.72 49.19 21.02
C GLN A 274 29.92 50.48 21.22
N GLY A 275 29.77 50.87 22.49
CA GLY A 275 29.93 52.24 22.99
C GLY A 275 28.83 53.27 22.72
N GLY A 276 28.24 53.79 23.81
CA GLY A 276 27.68 55.14 23.85
C GLY A 276 26.34 55.27 24.59
N ASN A 277 26.39 55.74 25.83
CA ASN A 277 25.25 56.13 26.67
C ASN A 277 24.33 57.18 26.02
N ILE A 278 23.01 57.14 26.31
CA ILE A 278 22.24 58.20 27.00
C ILE A 278 20.79 57.74 27.24
N PHE A 279 20.27 58.15 28.40
CA PHE A 279 19.03 57.77 29.08
C PHE A 279 17.71 58.30 28.44
N VAL A 280 16.65 57.48 28.59
CA VAL A 280 15.28 57.81 29.09
C VAL A 280 14.11 58.11 28.11
N THR A 281 13.09 57.24 28.24
CA THR A 281 11.64 57.31 27.93
C THR A 281 11.24 57.63 26.49
N ILE A 282 10.40 56.84 25.80
CA ILE A 282 9.02 56.48 26.15
C ILE A 282 8.73 55.05 25.67
N ALA A 283 8.42 54.17 26.62
CA ALA A 283 7.94 52.82 26.36
C ALA A 283 6.40 52.78 26.37
N GLN A 284 5.85 51.85 25.60
CA GLN A 284 4.58 51.11 25.81
C GLN A 284 3.43 51.19 24.80
N TRP A 285 3.49 51.93 23.69
CA TRP A 285 2.38 51.87 22.70
C TRP A 285 2.77 51.61 21.24
N GLY A 286 4.06 51.51 20.90
CA GLY A 286 4.51 51.31 19.50
C GLY A 286 4.77 49.85 19.06
N LEU A 287 4.86 48.90 20.00
CA LEU A 287 5.31 47.53 19.69
C LEU A 287 4.18 46.58 19.24
N ALA A 288 2.92 46.93 19.46
CA ALA A 288 1.79 46.06 19.07
C ALA A 288 1.45 46.13 17.56
N ALA A 289 1.71 47.27 16.89
CA ALA A 289 1.34 47.42 15.48
C ALA A 289 2.39 46.83 14.50
N GLY A 290 3.69 46.94 14.83
CA GLY A 290 4.77 46.40 14.00
C GLY A 290 4.87 44.87 14.02
N LEU A 291 4.59 44.26 15.18
CA LEU A 291 4.61 42.81 15.34
C LEU A 291 3.44 42.12 14.64
N VAL A 292 2.26 42.75 14.57
CA VAL A 292 1.11 42.18 13.85
C VAL A 292 1.33 42.21 12.34
N LEU A 293 1.93 43.27 11.77
CA LEU A 293 2.22 43.35 10.33
C LEU A 293 3.36 42.41 9.91
N ALA A 294 4.43 42.28 10.71
CA ALA A 294 5.52 41.36 10.43
C ALA A 294 5.12 39.88 10.64
N ALA A 295 4.34 39.57 11.69
CA ALA A 295 3.78 38.24 11.89
C ALA A 295 2.76 37.87 10.80
N SER A 296 2.00 38.84 10.29
CA SER A 296 1.11 38.62 9.14
C SER A 296 1.89 38.32 7.86
N TYR A 297 3.01 39.02 7.62
CA TYR A 297 3.84 38.80 6.43
C TYR A 297 4.64 37.48 6.52
N SER A 298 5.14 37.12 7.71
CA SER A 298 5.79 35.84 7.96
C SER A 298 4.81 34.66 7.98
N LEU A 299 3.58 34.80 8.50
CA LEU A 299 2.55 33.77 8.32
C LEU A 299 2.13 33.64 6.86
N TYR A 300 2.04 34.75 6.12
CA TYR A 300 1.70 34.77 4.70
C TYR A 300 2.81 34.13 3.84
N SER A 301 4.09 34.33 4.20
CA SER A 301 5.23 33.68 3.55
C SER A 301 5.45 32.23 4.03
N GLN A 302 5.10 31.88 5.27
CA GLN A 302 5.18 30.50 5.79
C GLN A 302 4.02 29.62 5.29
N MET A 303 2.87 30.20 4.94
CA MET A 303 1.82 29.50 4.17
C MET A 303 2.23 29.23 2.71
N GLN A 304 3.33 29.84 2.23
CA GLN A 304 3.93 29.60 0.92
C GLN A 304 5.06 28.56 0.94
N VAL A 305 5.03 27.57 1.86
CA VAL A 305 5.63 26.27 1.52
C VAL A 305 4.87 25.80 0.29
N LYS A 306 5.49 25.87 -0.90
CA LYS A 306 4.86 25.45 -2.16
C LYS A 306 4.34 24.03 -2.00
N THR A 307 3.05 23.91 -1.67
CA THR A 307 2.28 22.69 -1.91
C THR A 307 2.50 22.37 -3.38
N ALA A 308 2.94 21.15 -3.68
CA ALA A 308 3.15 20.77 -5.07
C ALA A 308 1.89 21.12 -5.87
N ASP A 309 2.09 21.76 -7.02
CA ASP A 309 1.01 22.16 -7.89
C ASP A 309 0.17 20.96 -8.33
N ILE A 310 0.85 19.82 -8.47
CA ILE A 310 0.32 18.53 -8.86
C ILE A 310 1.01 17.43 -8.03
N ASN A 311 0.23 16.68 -7.26
CA ASN A 311 0.60 15.33 -6.86
C ASN A 311 0.10 14.35 -7.93
N PHE A 312 1.03 13.62 -8.56
CA PHE A 312 0.78 12.74 -9.69
C PHE A 312 0.70 11.27 -9.25
N SER A 313 -0.49 10.66 -9.29
CA SER A 313 -0.66 9.23 -8.95
C SER A 313 -0.01 8.32 -9.98
N ILE A 314 0.77 7.35 -9.51
CA ILE A 314 1.37 6.29 -10.31
C ILE A 314 0.78 4.95 -9.89
N LEU A 315 0.25 4.19 -10.86
CA LEU A 315 -0.37 2.89 -10.64
C LEU A 315 0.64 1.89 -10.06
N SER A 316 0.22 1.17 -9.01
CA SER A 316 1.06 0.24 -8.23
C SER A 316 1.25 -1.13 -8.91
N THR A 317 1.63 -1.16 -10.19
CA THR A 317 1.85 -2.40 -10.95
C THR A 317 3.04 -3.22 -10.42
N GLU A 318 3.97 -2.54 -9.76
CA GLU A 318 5.21 -3.04 -9.19
C GLU A 318 5.47 -2.42 -7.81
N ASN A 319 6.56 -2.82 -7.14
CA ASN A 319 6.95 -2.18 -5.89
C ASN A 319 7.35 -0.70 -6.08
N SER A 320 7.17 0.12 -5.03
CA SER A 320 7.33 1.57 -5.12
C SER A 320 8.76 2.02 -5.45
N GLN A 321 9.79 1.27 -5.03
CA GLN A 321 11.18 1.62 -5.33
C GLN A 321 11.46 1.50 -6.83
N ASN A 322 11.14 0.33 -7.41
CA ASN A 322 11.32 0.09 -8.84
C ASN A 322 10.49 1.06 -9.69
N ALA A 323 9.26 1.36 -9.24
CA ALA A 323 8.43 2.38 -9.89
C ALA A 323 9.09 3.76 -9.83
N GLN A 324 9.65 4.16 -8.69
CA GLN A 324 10.29 5.46 -8.53
C GLN A 324 11.47 5.64 -9.49
N ASP A 325 12.35 4.66 -9.58
CA ASP A 325 13.53 4.71 -10.46
C ASP A 325 13.12 4.91 -11.93
N ARG A 326 12.08 4.21 -12.37
CA ARG A 326 11.56 4.29 -13.75
C ARG A 326 10.87 5.61 -14.07
N TRP A 327 10.09 6.13 -13.13
CA TRP A 327 9.28 7.32 -13.33
C TRP A 327 10.05 8.62 -13.15
N THR A 328 11.23 8.59 -12.52
CA THR A 328 12.03 9.78 -12.20
C THR A 328 12.28 10.66 -13.42
N ALA A 329 12.77 10.09 -14.53
CA ALA A 329 13.08 10.88 -15.74
C ALA A 329 11.84 11.54 -16.35
N PHE A 330 10.72 10.81 -16.40
CA PHE A 330 9.45 11.33 -16.94
C PHE A 330 8.88 12.46 -16.09
N ILE A 331 8.88 12.28 -14.77
CA ILE A 331 8.39 13.31 -13.82
C ILE A 331 9.26 14.55 -13.87
N GLU A 332 10.58 14.40 -13.98
CA GLU A 332 11.50 15.53 -14.06
C GLU A 332 11.29 16.33 -15.36
N ASP A 333 11.11 15.65 -16.49
CA ASP A 333 10.80 16.34 -17.74
C ASP A 333 9.42 17.00 -17.67
N MET A 334 8.44 16.39 -16.99
CA MET A 334 7.13 17.00 -16.75
C MET A 334 7.25 18.29 -15.93
N ARG A 335 8.07 18.32 -14.88
CA ARG A 335 8.36 19.55 -14.12
C ARG A 335 8.97 20.64 -15.01
N LYS A 336 10.01 20.29 -15.76
CA LYS A 336 10.75 21.23 -16.62
C LYS A 336 9.87 21.85 -17.70
N GLN A 337 9.11 21.02 -18.42
CA GLN A 337 8.32 21.47 -19.57
C GLN A 337 7.03 22.20 -19.17
N THR A 338 6.43 21.86 -18.03
CA THR A 338 5.21 22.52 -17.55
C THR A 338 5.50 23.75 -16.68
N GLY A 339 6.68 23.83 -16.08
CA GLY A 339 7.01 24.81 -15.05
C GLY A 339 6.25 24.63 -13.73
N LEU A 340 5.52 23.51 -13.57
CA LEU A 340 4.77 23.18 -12.36
C LEU A 340 5.64 22.41 -11.37
N SER A 341 5.35 22.57 -10.08
CA SER A 341 5.89 21.65 -9.07
C SER A 341 5.09 20.34 -9.09
N ILE A 342 5.75 19.23 -9.44
CA ILE A 342 5.10 17.92 -9.59
C ILE A 342 5.75 16.92 -8.65
N ARG A 343 4.96 16.25 -7.82
CA ARG A 343 5.44 15.19 -6.93
C ARG A 343 4.83 13.85 -7.32
N PRO A 344 5.62 12.79 -7.54
CA PRO A 344 5.07 11.47 -7.75
C PRO A 344 4.38 11.00 -6.47
N TYR A 345 3.26 10.30 -6.62
CA TYR A 345 2.47 9.78 -5.53
C TYR A 345 2.25 8.28 -5.74
N PHE A 346 2.83 7.48 -4.87
CA PHE A 346 2.75 6.03 -4.89
C PHE A 346 1.85 5.52 -3.78
N GLN A 347 1.20 4.39 -4.03
CA GLN A 347 0.46 3.61 -3.03
C GLN A 347 0.86 2.14 -3.16
N SER A 348 0.52 1.33 -2.16
CA SER A 348 0.74 -0.12 -2.21
C SER A 348 -0.32 -0.88 -3.01
N ASN A 349 -1.45 -0.23 -3.34
CA ASN A 349 -2.59 -0.83 -4.03
C ASN A 349 -3.38 0.23 -4.83
N TYR A 350 -4.25 -0.24 -5.72
CA TYR A 350 -4.95 0.63 -6.67
C TYR A 350 -6.08 1.40 -5.99
N ALA A 351 -6.75 0.79 -5.01
CA ALA A 351 -7.82 1.43 -4.24
C ALA A 351 -7.34 2.67 -3.48
N GLY A 352 -6.11 2.67 -2.97
CA GLY A 352 -5.49 3.83 -2.33
C GLY A 352 -5.34 5.01 -3.28
N LEU A 353 -5.02 4.77 -4.55
CA LEU A 353 -4.92 5.82 -5.57
C LEU A 353 -6.30 6.40 -5.91
N VAL A 354 -7.32 5.56 -6.00
CA VAL A 354 -8.71 5.99 -6.21
C VAL A 354 -9.16 6.92 -5.10
N GLN A 355 -8.89 6.56 -3.85
CA GLN A 355 -9.21 7.39 -2.68
C GLN A 355 -8.39 8.68 -2.66
N ALA A 356 -7.09 8.63 -2.95
CA ALA A 356 -6.23 9.81 -3.01
C ALA A 356 -6.76 10.83 -4.04
N MET A 357 -7.19 10.35 -5.21
CA MET A 357 -7.83 11.19 -6.23
C MET A 357 -9.17 11.75 -5.75
N ALA A 358 -10.04 10.94 -5.14
CA ALA A 358 -11.35 11.38 -4.66
C ALA A 358 -11.27 12.45 -3.56
N TYR A 359 -10.32 12.32 -2.63
CA TYR A 359 -10.11 13.24 -1.50
C TYR A 359 -9.22 14.44 -1.83
N GLY A 360 -8.73 14.57 -3.07
CA GLY A 360 -7.94 15.73 -3.49
C GLY A 360 -6.48 15.68 -3.06
N GLN A 361 -6.00 14.52 -2.64
CA GLN A 361 -4.58 14.33 -2.33
C GLN A 361 -3.74 14.29 -3.61
N THR A 362 -4.31 13.86 -4.72
CA THR A 362 -3.69 13.85 -6.05
C THR A 362 -4.54 14.57 -7.07
N GLN A 363 -3.90 15.27 -7.99
CA GLN A 363 -4.57 16.12 -8.98
C GLN A 363 -4.61 15.47 -10.37
N VAL A 364 -3.59 14.67 -10.70
CA VAL A 364 -3.45 13.97 -11.97
C VAL A 364 -2.92 12.57 -11.68
N GLY A 365 -3.16 11.59 -12.53
CA GLY A 365 -2.46 10.31 -12.43
C GLY A 365 -2.84 9.28 -13.47
N TRP A 366 -2.04 8.23 -13.51
CA TRP A 366 -2.26 7.02 -14.31
C TRP A 366 -3.03 5.99 -13.51
N PHE A 367 -4.09 5.46 -14.09
CA PHE A 367 -5.00 4.48 -13.47
C PHE A 367 -5.23 3.32 -14.43
N SER A 368 -5.48 2.13 -13.90
CA SER A 368 -6.09 1.07 -14.70
C SER A 368 -7.50 1.49 -15.14
N ASN A 369 -8.04 0.97 -16.24
CA ASN A 369 -9.41 1.30 -16.65
C ASN A 369 -10.46 1.11 -15.52
N LYS A 370 -10.35 0.06 -14.70
CA LYS A 370 -11.25 -0.17 -13.56
C LYS A 370 -11.07 0.84 -12.43
N SER A 371 -9.85 1.01 -11.93
CA SER A 371 -9.59 2.01 -10.90
C SER A 371 -9.90 3.43 -11.38
N GLY A 372 -9.72 3.70 -12.68
CA GLY A 372 -10.12 4.95 -13.30
C GLY A 372 -11.62 5.18 -13.32
N LEU A 373 -12.42 4.14 -13.60
CA LEU A 373 -13.88 4.20 -13.48
C LEU A 373 -14.32 4.47 -12.04
N GLU A 374 -13.71 3.82 -11.06
CA GLU A 374 -13.97 4.08 -9.64
C GLU A 374 -13.62 5.52 -9.25
N ALA A 375 -12.50 6.07 -9.76
CA ALA A 375 -12.11 7.45 -9.55
C ALA A 375 -13.11 8.44 -10.16
N VAL A 376 -13.55 8.21 -11.40
CA VAL A 376 -14.56 9.05 -12.08
C VAL A 376 -15.92 9.00 -11.37
N ARG A 377 -16.32 7.84 -10.82
CA ARG A 377 -17.54 7.67 -10.03
C ARG A 377 -17.59 8.51 -8.75
N SER A 378 -16.45 8.99 -8.24
CA SER A 378 -16.42 9.98 -7.16
C SER A 378 -17.06 11.33 -7.53
N GLY A 379 -17.31 11.57 -8.82
CA GLY A 379 -17.84 12.81 -9.37
C GLY A 379 -16.79 13.91 -9.55
N LYS A 380 -15.61 13.75 -8.96
CA LYS A 380 -14.55 14.77 -8.86
C LYS A 380 -13.40 14.59 -9.86
N ALA A 381 -13.38 13.48 -10.59
CA ALA A 381 -12.35 13.16 -11.57
C ALA A 381 -12.93 12.94 -12.98
N GLU A 382 -12.09 13.12 -13.99
CA GLU A 382 -12.42 12.89 -15.40
C GLU A 382 -11.18 12.40 -16.17
N VAL A 383 -11.41 11.53 -17.15
CA VAL A 383 -10.40 11.10 -18.12
C VAL A 383 -10.16 12.25 -19.10
N PHE A 384 -8.89 12.48 -19.47
CA PHE A 384 -8.53 13.44 -20.51
C PHE A 384 -7.54 12.87 -21.54
N LEU A 385 -6.85 11.78 -21.20
CA LEU A 385 -5.97 11.05 -22.11
C LEU A 385 -6.06 9.56 -21.87
N ARG A 386 -5.55 8.81 -22.83
CA ARG A 386 -5.20 7.39 -22.72
C ARG A 386 -3.75 7.18 -23.15
N SER A 387 -3.09 6.15 -22.60
CA SER A 387 -1.84 5.65 -23.16
C SER A 387 -2.07 4.92 -24.48
N SER A 388 -0.97 4.60 -25.16
CA SER A 388 -0.93 3.60 -26.23
C SER A 388 0.16 2.58 -25.90
N ASP A 389 0.18 1.45 -26.58
CA ASP A 389 1.31 0.52 -26.52
C ASP A 389 2.52 1.06 -27.30
N PRO A 390 3.77 0.82 -26.86
CA PRO A 390 4.97 1.29 -27.57
C PRO A 390 5.20 0.63 -28.94
N SER A 391 4.68 -0.57 -29.19
CA SER A 391 4.76 -1.27 -30.47
C SER A 391 3.78 -0.73 -31.51
N GLY A 392 2.80 0.07 -31.08
CA GLY A 392 1.72 0.59 -31.93
C GLY A 392 0.49 -0.33 -32.03
N VAL A 393 0.52 -1.52 -31.42
CA VAL A 393 -0.66 -2.39 -31.29
C VAL A 393 -1.49 -1.93 -30.10
N ASP A 394 -2.65 -1.34 -30.35
CA ASP A 394 -3.46 -0.75 -29.27
C ASP A 394 -4.06 -1.82 -28.34
N GLY A 395 -3.75 -1.72 -27.05
CA GLY A 395 -4.30 -2.55 -25.99
C GLY A 395 -3.41 -3.70 -25.51
N TYR A 396 -3.81 -4.30 -24.39
CA TYR A 396 -3.10 -5.37 -23.70
C TYR A 396 -4.04 -6.50 -23.29
N GLN A 397 -3.51 -7.66 -22.90
CA GLN A 397 -4.34 -8.80 -22.50
C GLN A 397 -4.11 -9.17 -21.04
N SER A 398 -5.18 -9.56 -20.36
CA SER A 398 -5.11 -10.31 -19.11
C SER A 398 -4.70 -11.74 -19.41
N ILE A 399 -3.90 -12.33 -18.52
CA ILE A 399 -3.40 -13.69 -18.65
C ILE A 399 -3.43 -14.42 -17.31
N LEU A 400 -3.50 -15.75 -17.33
CA LEU A 400 -3.10 -16.58 -16.20
C LEU A 400 -1.72 -17.17 -16.49
N ILE A 401 -0.84 -17.09 -15.51
CA ILE A 401 0.51 -17.65 -15.58
C ILE A 401 0.62 -18.83 -14.61
N ALA A 402 1.31 -19.87 -15.05
CA ALA A 402 1.78 -20.98 -14.23
C ALA A 402 3.28 -21.14 -14.40
N LYS A 403 3.95 -21.84 -13.47
CA LYS A 403 5.38 -22.12 -13.61
C LYS A 403 5.65 -22.97 -14.86
N SER A 404 6.73 -22.70 -15.59
CA SER A 404 6.98 -23.32 -16.89
C SER A 404 7.20 -24.84 -16.82
N ASP A 405 7.78 -25.34 -15.73
CA ASP A 405 7.99 -26.76 -15.42
C ASP A 405 6.83 -27.41 -14.66
N SER A 406 5.76 -26.67 -14.35
CA SER A 406 4.57 -27.18 -13.67
C SER A 406 3.65 -27.94 -14.64
N THR A 407 2.99 -28.97 -14.15
CA THR A 407 1.93 -29.71 -14.88
C THR A 407 0.56 -29.03 -14.81
N VAL A 408 0.40 -27.93 -14.06
CA VAL A 408 -0.89 -27.24 -13.86
C VAL A 408 -1.46 -26.73 -15.19
N THR A 409 -2.63 -27.23 -15.57
CA THR A 409 -3.36 -26.81 -16.77
C THR A 409 -4.48 -25.81 -16.44
N LEU A 410 -5.06 -25.19 -17.46
CA LEU A 410 -6.27 -24.38 -17.26
C LEU A 410 -7.43 -25.21 -16.71
N ASP A 411 -7.56 -26.47 -17.16
CA ASP A 411 -8.61 -27.37 -16.67
C ASP A 411 -8.43 -27.71 -15.18
N ASP A 412 -7.18 -27.82 -14.70
CA ASP A 412 -6.92 -27.99 -13.26
C ASP A 412 -7.37 -26.76 -12.46
N VAL A 413 -7.17 -25.56 -13.00
CA VAL A 413 -7.63 -24.30 -12.40
C VAL A 413 -9.16 -24.23 -12.37
N LEU A 414 -9.81 -24.69 -13.44
CA LEU A 414 -11.27 -24.67 -13.59
C LEU A 414 -11.99 -25.79 -12.83
N ARG A 415 -11.29 -26.84 -12.39
CA ARG A 415 -11.89 -27.96 -11.64
C ARG A 415 -12.50 -27.56 -10.29
N CYS A 416 -12.13 -26.41 -9.72
CA CYS A 416 -12.72 -25.87 -8.49
C CYS A 416 -12.72 -26.87 -7.29
N GLY A 417 -11.57 -27.45 -6.97
CA GLY A 417 -11.45 -28.53 -5.98
C GLY A 417 -10.91 -28.16 -4.59
N LYS A 418 -10.61 -26.88 -4.32
CA LYS A 418 -9.85 -26.40 -3.15
C LYS A 418 -8.48 -27.08 -2.95
N ILE A 419 -7.87 -27.54 -4.05
CA ILE A 419 -6.59 -28.28 -4.04
C ILE A 419 -5.36 -27.39 -4.28
N MET A 420 -5.53 -26.16 -4.75
CA MET A 420 -4.42 -25.26 -5.07
C MET A 420 -4.65 -23.85 -4.54
N ASP A 421 -3.56 -23.14 -4.24
CA ASP A 421 -3.58 -21.72 -3.92
C ASP A 421 -3.59 -20.89 -5.22
N PHE A 422 -4.20 -19.69 -5.20
CA PHE A 422 -4.35 -18.85 -6.39
C PHE A 422 -3.98 -17.40 -6.10
N GLY A 423 -3.20 -16.81 -6.99
CA GLY A 423 -2.86 -15.38 -6.95
C GLY A 423 -3.84 -14.58 -7.78
N MET A 424 -4.66 -13.77 -7.13
CA MET A 424 -5.51 -12.78 -7.78
C MET A 424 -4.79 -11.43 -7.83
N GLY A 425 -5.16 -10.59 -8.79
CA GLY A 425 -4.65 -9.22 -8.82
C GLY A 425 -5.29 -8.35 -7.74
N ASP A 426 -4.92 -7.08 -7.72
CA ASP A 426 -5.62 -6.05 -6.95
C ASP A 426 -7.12 -6.04 -7.31
N SER A 427 -8.01 -5.85 -6.33
CA SER A 427 -9.45 -5.82 -6.55
C SER A 427 -9.91 -4.75 -7.56
N ALA A 428 -9.20 -3.61 -7.62
CA ALA A 428 -9.46 -2.53 -8.57
C ALA A 428 -8.64 -2.68 -9.87
N SER A 429 -7.92 -3.79 -10.06
CA SER A 429 -7.22 -4.09 -11.32
C SER A 429 -8.19 -4.59 -12.41
N THR A 430 -8.09 -4.02 -13.61
CA THR A 430 -8.84 -4.46 -14.79
C THR A 430 -8.42 -5.87 -15.19
N SER A 431 -7.13 -6.06 -15.50
CA SER A 431 -6.59 -7.35 -15.97
C SER A 431 -6.32 -8.35 -14.84
N GLY A 432 -6.05 -7.86 -13.62
CA GLY A 432 -5.77 -8.71 -12.48
C GLY A 432 -7.01 -9.33 -11.84
N THR A 433 -8.18 -8.67 -12.01
CA THR A 433 -9.42 -9.06 -11.32
C THR A 433 -10.64 -9.09 -12.23
N LEU A 434 -11.07 -7.96 -12.78
CA LEU A 434 -12.35 -7.88 -13.49
C LEU A 434 -12.40 -8.77 -14.74
N VAL A 435 -11.37 -8.71 -15.57
CA VAL A 435 -11.33 -9.45 -16.84
C VAL A 435 -11.31 -10.98 -16.60
N PRO A 436 -10.47 -11.54 -15.71
CA PRO A 436 -10.57 -12.96 -15.34
C PRO A 436 -11.94 -13.34 -14.78
N MET A 437 -12.57 -12.49 -13.99
CA MET A 437 -13.92 -12.77 -13.47
C MET A 437 -14.95 -12.84 -14.60
N VAL A 438 -14.97 -11.86 -15.51
CA VAL A 438 -15.93 -11.77 -16.61
C VAL A 438 -15.75 -12.88 -17.65
N TYR A 439 -14.50 -13.18 -18.03
CA TYR A 439 -14.23 -14.04 -19.19
C TYR A 439 -13.85 -15.48 -18.84
N LEU A 440 -13.36 -15.73 -17.62
CA LEU A 440 -12.91 -17.06 -17.21
C LEU A 440 -13.82 -17.67 -16.15
N PHE A 441 -13.97 -16.99 -15.00
CA PHE A 441 -14.54 -17.61 -13.81
C PHE A 441 -16.08 -17.54 -13.73
N ALA A 442 -16.66 -16.34 -13.81
CA ALA A 442 -18.10 -16.15 -13.64
C ALA A 442 -18.95 -16.93 -14.66
N PRO A 443 -18.59 -17.01 -15.97
CA PRO A 443 -19.34 -17.80 -16.96
C PRO A 443 -19.41 -19.29 -16.63
N ARG A 444 -18.47 -19.79 -15.82
CA ARG A 444 -18.37 -21.18 -15.38
C ARG A 444 -18.92 -21.39 -13.97
N ASN A 445 -19.60 -20.37 -13.42
CA ASN A 445 -20.08 -20.34 -12.04
C ASN A 445 -18.98 -20.61 -11.00
N ILE A 446 -17.74 -20.21 -11.31
CA ILE A 446 -16.59 -20.36 -10.43
C ILE A 446 -16.40 -19.08 -9.62
N ARG A 447 -16.38 -19.23 -8.29
CA ARG A 447 -16.00 -18.15 -7.37
C ARG A 447 -14.62 -18.48 -6.82
N PRO A 448 -13.55 -17.76 -7.19
CA PRO A 448 -12.18 -18.11 -6.78
C PRO A 448 -12.02 -18.37 -5.28
N ASN A 449 -12.61 -17.51 -4.43
CA ASN A 449 -12.56 -17.64 -2.96
C ASN A 449 -13.24 -18.90 -2.41
N GLU A 450 -14.07 -19.57 -3.21
CA GLU A 450 -14.73 -20.83 -2.85
C GLU A 450 -14.08 -22.04 -3.53
N CYS A 451 -13.36 -21.83 -4.64
CA CYS A 451 -12.78 -22.87 -5.48
C CYS A 451 -11.32 -23.19 -5.18
N PHE A 452 -10.56 -22.22 -4.67
CA PHE A 452 -9.14 -22.38 -4.34
C PHE A 452 -8.95 -22.56 -2.82
N ARG A 453 -7.85 -23.22 -2.43
CA ARG A 453 -7.50 -23.44 -1.02
C ARG A 453 -7.28 -22.11 -0.31
N THR A 454 -6.49 -21.24 -0.94
CA THR A 454 -6.34 -19.83 -0.56
C THR A 454 -6.33 -18.98 -1.81
N VAL A 455 -6.88 -17.78 -1.71
CA VAL A 455 -6.76 -16.73 -2.74
C VAL A 455 -6.02 -15.55 -2.10
N ARG A 456 -4.95 -15.11 -2.73
CA ARG A 456 -4.15 -13.97 -2.26
C ARG A 456 -4.20 -12.87 -3.31
N SER A 457 -4.47 -11.64 -2.89
CA SER A 457 -4.41 -10.48 -3.77
C SER A 457 -3.01 -9.86 -3.72
N ALA A 458 -2.44 -9.56 -4.88
CA ALA A 458 -1.12 -8.93 -4.99
C ALA A 458 -0.97 -8.14 -6.31
N SER A 459 0.12 -7.38 -6.44
CA SER A 459 0.49 -6.70 -7.69
C SER A 459 0.89 -7.70 -8.78
N HIS A 460 0.95 -7.22 -10.03
CA HIS A 460 1.36 -8.05 -11.17
C HIS A 460 2.80 -8.56 -11.02
N GLU A 461 3.72 -7.72 -10.54
CA GLU A 461 5.09 -8.13 -10.21
C GLU A 461 5.12 -9.20 -9.11
N ALA A 462 4.41 -9.00 -8.01
CA ALA A 462 4.41 -9.93 -6.89
C ALA A 462 3.84 -11.30 -7.28
N ASN A 463 2.74 -11.32 -8.05
CA ASN A 463 2.16 -12.54 -8.60
C ASN A 463 3.14 -13.26 -9.54
N PHE A 464 3.81 -12.53 -10.44
CA PHE A 464 4.83 -13.10 -11.31
C PHE A 464 5.95 -13.76 -10.52
N ARG A 465 6.56 -13.04 -9.56
CA ARG A 465 7.68 -13.55 -8.77
C ARG A 465 7.28 -14.76 -7.94
N ALA A 466 6.07 -14.78 -7.37
CA ALA A 466 5.56 -15.92 -6.61
C ALA A 466 5.41 -17.19 -7.49
N VAL A 467 4.90 -17.05 -8.71
CA VAL A 467 4.76 -18.17 -9.65
C VAL A 467 6.13 -18.64 -10.16
N ALA A 468 6.99 -17.71 -10.57
CA ALA A 468 8.34 -18.02 -11.05
C ALA A 468 9.19 -18.74 -9.99
N ALA A 469 9.01 -18.39 -8.71
CA ALA A 469 9.66 -19.04 -7.57
C ALA A 469 9.01 -20.37 -7.14
N GLY A 470 7.87 -20.76 -7.73
CA GLY A 470 7.12 -21.96 -7.35
C GLY A 470 6.39 -21.86 -6.00
N LEU A 471 6.27 -20.65 -5.44
CA LEU A 471 5.52 -20.40 -4.20
C LEU A 471 4.01 -20.40 -4.42
N LEU A 472 3.60 -20.17 -5.67
CA LEU A 472 2.21 -20.12 -6.07
C LEU A 472 2.04 -20.89 -7.39
N PRO A 473 1.07 -21.80 -7.51
CA PRO A 473 0.95 -22.65 -8.70
C PRO A 473 0.42 -21.88 -9.91
N VAL A 474 -0.45 -20.90 -9.69
CA VAL A 474 -1.08 -20.09 -10.74
C VAL A 474 -1.43 -18.69 -10.22
N ALA A 475 -1.29 -17.67 -11.07
CA ALA A 475 -1.72 -16.31 -10.75
C ALA A 475 -2.24 -15.55 -11.98
N THR A 476 -3.04 -14.51 -11.75
CA THR A 476 -3.39 -13.54 -12.80
C THR A 476 -2.23 -12.57 -13.06
N ASN A 477 -2.07 -12.17 -14.32
CA ASN A 477 -1.12 -11.18 -14.77
C ASN A 477 -1.61 -10.49 -16.05
N ASN A 478 -0.76 -9.70 -16.71
CA ASN A 478 -1.05 -9.12 -18.02
C ASN A 478 0.20 -9.08 -18.92
N THR A 479 -0.01 -8.92 -20.23
CA THR A 479 1.06 -8.94 -21.23
C THR A 479 2.06 -7.80 -21.05
N THR A 480 1.59 -6.58 -20.74
CA THR A 480 2.44 -5.39 -20.53
C THR A 480 3.39 -5.59 -19.35
N SER A 481 2.90 -6.12 -18.23
CA SER A 481 3.72 -6.39 -17.05
C SER A 481 4.77 -7.47 -17.32
N LEU A 482 4.45 -8.51 -18.10
CA LEU A 482 5.45 -9.50 -18.48
C LEU A 482 6.54 -8.91 -19.39
N GLN A 483 6.17 -8.03 -20.33
CA GLN A 483 7.16 -7.34 -21.16
C GLN A 483 8.09 -6.47 -20.32
N VAL A 484 7.53 -5.73 -19.35
CA VAL A 484 8.29 -4.90 -18.41
C VAL A 484 9.27 -5.75 -17.60
N LEU A 485 8.78 -6.78 -16.93
CA LEU A 485 9.62 -7.66 -16.09
C LEU A 485 10.65 -8.43 -16.91
N GLY A 486 10.33 -8.73 -18.17
CA GLY A 486 11.22 -9.40 -19.11
C GLY A 486 12.38 -8.54 -19.59
N LYS A 487 12.25 -7.21 -19.58
CA LYS A 487 13.37 -6.30 -19.86
C LYS A 487 14.40 -6.34 -18.73
N ASP A 488 13.96 -6.42 -17.47
CA ASP A 488 14.87 -6.40 -16.32
C ASP A 488 15.59 -7.74 -16.14
N ASP A 489 14.86 -8.85 -16.28
CA ASP A 489 15.39 -10.19 -16.06
C ASP A 489 14.77 -11.20 -17.05
N PRO A 490 15.29 -11.26 -18.29
CA PRO A 490 14.77 -12.16 -19.33
C PRO A 490 14.73 -13.64 -18.92
N ALA A 491 15.63 -14.06 -18.02
CA ALA A 491 15.70 -15.42 -17.53
C ALA A 491 14.50 -15.80 -16.64
N GLN A 492 13.84 -14.83 -15.99
CA GLN A 492 12.66 -15.10 -15.17
C GLN A 492 11.42 -15.34 -16.02
N ILE A 493 11.30 -14.68 -17.18
CA ILE A 493 10.15 -14.88 -18.08
C ILE A 493 10.08 -16.33 -18.55
N ALA A 494 11.23 -16.95 -18.79
CA ALA A 494 11.31 -18.37 -19.15
C ALA A 494 10.82 -19.33 -18.02
N LYS A 495 10.69 -18.84 -16.78
CA LYS A 495 10.20 -19.63 -15.64
C LYS A 495 8.68 -19.69 -15.53
N VAL A 496 7.96 -18.95 -16.37
CA VAL A 496 6.50 -18.98 -16.40
C VAL A 496 6.00 -19.30 -17.80
N ARG A 497 4.80 -19.85 -17.88
CA ARG A 497 4.05 -20.06 -19.12
C ARG A 497 2.63 -19.53 -18.95
N ILE A 498 2.08 -19.04 -20.06
CA ILE A 498 0.70 -18.56 -20.11
C ILE A 498 -0.21 -19.77 -20.29
N ILE A 499 -1.26 -19.85 -19.47
CA ILE A 499 -2.25 -20.94 -19.53
C ILE A 499 -3.65 -20.45 -19.93
N TRP A 500 -3.84 -19.14 -19.99
CA TRP A 500 -5.07 -18.50 -20.46
C TRP A 500 -4.77 -17.05 -20.85
N THR A 501 -5.48 -16.54 -21.86
CA THR A 501 -5.37 -15.17 -22.36
C THR A 501 -6.77 -14.61 -22.62
N SER A 502 -7.02 -13.37 -22.23
CA SER A 502 -8.29 -12.67 -22.46
C SER A 502 -8.37 -12.05 -23.87
N PRO A 503 -9.56 -11.56 -24.26
CA PRO A 503 -9.66 -10.53 -25.30
C PRO A 503 -8.78 -9.31 -24.98
N THR A 504 -8.41 -8.55 -26.01
CA THR A 504 -7.63 -7.32 -25.87
C THR A 504 -8.41 -6.27 -25.09
N ILE A 505 -7.79 -5.68 -24.08
CA ILE A 505 -8.31 -4.61 -23.24
C ILE A 505 -7.68 -3.31 -23.73
N PRO A 506 -8.41 -2.20 -23.83
CA PRO A 506 -7.80 -0.93 -24.21
C PRO A 506 -6.79 -0.47 -23.17
N GLU A 507 -5.86 0.36 -23.64
CA GLU A 507 -4.83 0.99 -22.84
C GLU A 507 -5.37 1.86 -21.70
N ASP A 508 -4.51 2.12 -20.74
CA ASP A 508 -4.90 2.72 -19.47
C ASP A 508 -5.14 4.25 -19.59
N PRO A 509 -6.14 4.79 -18.85
CA PRO A 509 -6.43 6.21 -18.85
C PRO A 509 -5.42 7.03 -18.01
N ILE A 510 -5.27 8.30 -18.41
CA ILE A 510 -4.75 9.35 -17.54
C ILE A 510 -5.92 10.23 -17.10
N ILE A 511 -6.03 10.42 -15.79
CA ILE A 511 -7.16 11.07 -15.13
C ILE A 511 -6.66 12.29 -14.39
N TRP A 512 -7.46 13.34 -14.38
CA TRP A 512 -7.25 14.48 -13.49
C TRP A 512 -8.50 14.79 -12.68
N ARG A 513 -8.35 15.64 -11.67
CA ARG A 513 -9.50 16.21 -10.97
C ARG A 513 -10.16 17.31 -11.78
N LYS A 514 -11.49 17.38 -11.69
CA LYS A 514 -12.30 18.40 -12.37
C LYS A 514 -12.01 19.80 -11.86
N ASP A 515 -11.70 19.93 -10.57
CA ASP A 515 -11.38 21.20 -9.89
C ASP A 515 -9.95 21.70 -10.11
N LEU A 516 -9.14 21.00 -10.93
CA LEU A 516 -7.84 21.49 -11.34
C LEU A 516 -8.00 22.77 -12.20
N SER A 517 -7.22 23.80 -11.92
CA SER A 517 -7.32 25.08 -12.63
C SER A 517 -7.07 24.93 -14.14
N ALA A 518 -7.73 25.77 -14.95
CA ALA A 518 -7.64 25.70 -16.41
C ALA A 518 -6.19 25.82 -16.93
N ASP A 519 -5.38 26.71 -16.32
CA ASP A 519 -3.95 26.85 -16.63
C ASP A 519 -3.18 25.55 -16.38
N LYS A 520 -3.40 24.90 -15.23
CA LYS A 520 -2.75 23.63 -14.89
C LYS A 520 -3.19 22.50 -15.82
N LYS A 521 -4.49 22.40 -16.12
CA LYS A 521 -5.02 21.42 -17.10
C LYS A 521 -4.37 21.60 -18.46
N GLU A 522 -4.25 22.84 -18.94
CA GLU A 522 -3.67 23.12 -20.25
C GLU A 522 -2.18 22.78 -20.31
N LYS A 523 -1.40 23.14 -19.29
CA LYS A 523 0.03 22.79 -19.19
C LYS A 523 0.25 21.28 -19.19
N ILE A 524 -0.50 20.55 -18.34
CA ILE A 524 -0.41 19.09 -18.25
C ILE A 524 -0.83 18.44 -19.57
N ARG A 525 -1.95 18.84 -20.15
CA ARG A 525 -2.43 18.31 -21.42
C ARG A 525 -1.41 18.52 -22.54
N LYS A 526 -0.84 19.73 -22.66
CA LYS A 526 0.20 20.04 -23.64
C LYS A 526 1.45 19.18 -23.45
N PHE A 527 1.92 19.00 -22.21
CA PHE A 527 3.05 18.13 -21.93
C PHE A 527 2.81 16.73 -22.49
N PHE A 528 1.75 16.05 -22.04
CA PHE A 528 1.48 14.67 -22.45
C PHE A 528 1.27 14.52 -23.97
N LEU A 529 0.62 15.48 -24.62
CA LEU A 529 0.38 15.43 -26.07
C LEU A 529 1.63 15.75 -26.89
N ASN A 530 2.61 16.48 -26.34
CA ASN A 530 3.82 16.86 -27.08
C ASN A 530 5.04 16.01 -26.73
N TYR A 531 5.03 15.32 -25.59
CA TYR A 531 6.13 14.49 -25.12
C TYR A 531 6.43 13.36 -26.11
N GLY A 532 7.67 13.31 -26.61
CA GLY A 532 8.13 12.42 -27.68
C GLY A 532 7.79 12.86 -29.11
N ARG A 533 7.10 14.00 -29.28
CA ARG A 533 6.71 14.59 -30.59
C ARG A 533 7.42 15.90 -30.93
N GLN A 534 7.80 16.69 -29.93
CA GLN A 534 8.40 18.02 -30.12
C GLN A 534 9.88 18.05 -29.71
N GLY A 535 10.57 19.13 -30.07
CA GLY A 535 12.01 19.28 -29.86
C GLY A 535 12.84 18.76 -31.03
N ASP A 536 14.17 18.78 -30.87
CA ASP A 536 15.09 18.23 -31.85
C ASP A 536 15.05 16.68 -31.89
N ALA A 537 15.70 16.09 -32.88
CA ALA A 537 15.71 14.64 -33.07
C ALA A 537 16.29 13.87 -31.87
N ALA A 538 17.24 14.46 -31.13
CA ALA A 538 17.85 13.81 -29.97
C ALA A 538 16.89 13.82 -28.77
N GLN A 539 16.23 14.96 -28.51
CA GLN A 539 15.21 15.08 -27.48
C GLN A 539 14.05 14.13 -27.74
N GLN A 540 13.50 14.12 -28.96
CA GLN A 540 12.39 13.23 -29.31
C GLN A 540 12.76 11.75 -29.10
N THR A 541 13.99 11.36 -29.42
CA THR A 541 14.46 9.99 -29.23
C THR A 541 14.56 9.66 -27.74
N ARG A 542 15.19 10.53 -26.93
CA ARG A 542 15.27 10.36 -25.47
C ARG A 542 13.89 10.24 -24.83
N GLU A 543 12.95 11.12 -25.17
CA GLU A 543 11.61 11.12 -24.58
C GLU A 543 10.83 9.85 -24.97
N ARG A 544 10.95 9.38 -26.21
CA ARG A 544 10.39 8.09 -26.64
C ARG A 544 11.04 6.91 -25.92
N ASP A 545 12.33 6.97 -25.61
CA ASP A 545 13.02 5.93 -24.84
C ASP A 545 12.53 5.87 -23.40
N ILE A 546 12.29 7.03 -22.77
CA ILE A 546 11.66 7.13 -21.45
C ILE A 546 10.26 6.50 -21.49
N LEU A 547 9.43 6.85 -22.49
CA LEU A 547 8.10 6.24 -22.64
C LEU A 547 8.18 4.71 -22.82
N ARG A 548 9.08 4.22 -23.67
CA ARG A 548 9.32 2.78 -23.86
C ARG A 548 9.77 2.07 -22.58
N GLY A 549 10.54 2.75 -21.71
CA GLY A 549 10.93 2.26 -20.39
C GLY A 549 9.74 2.09 -19.44
N LEU A 550 8.75 2.98 -19.55
CA LEU A 550 7.48 2.92 -18.82
C LEU A 550 6.43 2.03 -19.50
N SER A 551 6.78 1.37 -20.61
CA SER A 551 5.86 0.63 -21.48
C SER A 551 4.67 1.46 -21.97
N PHE A 552 4.89 2.75 -22.20
CA PHE A 552 3.98 3.61 -22.93
C PHE A 552 4.49 3.88 -24.34
N GLY A 553 3.56 3.89 -25.28
CA GLY A 553 3.69 4.63 -26.52
C GLY A 553 3.23 6.07 -26.33
N MET A 554 2.69 6.64 -27.40
CA MET A 554 2.30 8.04 -27.42
C MET A 554 0.90 8.25 -26.83
N PHE A 555 0.75 9.23 -25.94
CA PHE A 555 -0.55 9.57 -25.38
C PHE A 555 -1.50 10.16 -26.43
N GLN A 556 -2.79 9.86 -26.26
CA GLN A 556 -3.87 10.30 -27.15
C GLN A 556 -5.00 10.95 -26.34
N PRO A 557 -5.70 11.96 -26.90
CA PRO A 557 -6.91 12.51 -26.30
C PRO A 557 -7.96 11.42 -26.00
N ALA A 558 -8.54 11.49 -24.81
CA ALA A 558 -9.65 10.62 -24.41
C ALA A 558 -10.61 11.38 -23.48
N ASN A 559 -11.77 10.79 -23.21
CA ASN A 559 -12.71 11.29 -22.22
C ASN A 559 -13.38 10.11 -21.48
N ASN A 560 -14.35 10.38 -20.62
CA ASN A 560 -14.99 9.33 -19.81
C ASN A 560 -15.64 8.20 -20.63
N SER A 561 -15.94 8.41 -21.92
CA SER A 561 -16.43 7.35 -22.81
C SER A 561 -15.41 6.21 -22.99
N HIS A 562 -14.11 6.47 -22.77
CA HIS A 562 -13.05 5.45 -22.73
C HIS A 562 -13.33 4.35 -21.70
N LEU A 563 -14.04 4.68 -20.61
CA LEU A 563 -14.33 3.76 -19.52
C LEU A 563 -15.63 2.96 -19.74
N MET A 564 -16.35 3.18 -20.84
CA MET A 564 -17.58 2.44 -21.15
C MET A 564 -17.34 0.94 -21.25
N ILE A 565 -16.17 0.54 -21.72
CA ILE A 565 -15.81 -0.88 -21.82
C ILE A 565 -15.80 -1.58 -20.46
N VAL A 566 -15.30 -0.90 -19.42
CA VAL A 566 -15.27 -1.46 -18.06
C VAL A 566 -16.66 -1.45 -17.45
N ARG A 567 -17.46 -0.41 -17.72
CA ARG A 567 -18.87 -0.38 -17.27
C ARG A 567 -19.66 -1.56 -17.85
N GLU A 568 -19.44 -1.86 -19.13
CA GLU A 568 -20.05 -3.04 -19.75
C GLU A 568 -19.55 -4.33 -19.12
N MET A 569 -18.25 -4.47 -18.88
CA MET A 569 -17.68 -5.65 -18.21
C MET A 569 -18.28 -5.88 -16.82
N GLU A 570 -18.41 -4.84 -15.99
CA GLU A 570 -19.06 -4.94 -14.67
C GLU A 570 -20.54 -5.32 -14.78
N ALA A 571 -21.27 -4.73 -15.74
CA ALA A 571 -22.66 -5.07 -15.98
C ALA A 571 -22.83 -6.51 -16.50
N THR A 572 -21.88 -6.97 -17.31
CA THR A 572 -21.82 -8.34 -17.84
C THR A 572 -21.54 -9.34 -16.72
N GLU A 573 -20.58 -9.04 -15.84
CA GLU A 573 -20.33 -9.83 -14.62
C GLU A 573 -21.60 -9.92 -13.76
N ALA A 574 -22.28 -8.79 -13.54
CA ALA A 574 -23.51 -8.74 -12.76
C ALA A 574 -24.62 -9.60 -13.39
N LEU A 575 -24.79 -9.55 -14.71
CA LEU A 575 -25.77 -10.38 -15.42
C LEU A 575 -25.42 -11.87 -15.33
N ILE A 576 -24.15 -12.24 -15.50
CA ILE A 576 -23.69 -13.63 -15.35
C ILE A 576 -23.98 -14.13 -13.94
N ASN A 577 -23.63 -13.34 -12.92
CA ASN A 577 -23.87 -13.69 -11.53
C ASN A 577 -25.37 -13.78 -11.20
N ALA A 578 -26.20 -12.90 -11.78
CA ALA A 578 -27.65 -12.98 -11.64
C ALA A 578 -28.19 -14.28 -12.26
N ARG A 579 -27.73 -14.65 -13.47
CA ARG A 579 -28.08 -15.93 -14.12
C ARG A 579 -27.66 -17.13 -13.29
N ASN A 580 -26.45 -17.13 -12.76
CA ASN A 580 -25.94 -18.19 -11.89
C ASN A 580 -26.75 -18.35 -10.60
N SER A 581 -27.35 -17.25 -10.10
CA SER A 581 -28.20 -17.30 -8.91
C SER A 581 -29.63 -17.79 -9.16
N GLY A 582 -30.08 -17.83 -10.42
CA GLY A 582 -31.47 -18.14 -10.78
C GLY A 582 -32.49 -17.06 -10.41
N ASP A 583 -32.04 -15.89 -9.90
CA ASP A 583 -32.91 -14.79 -9.50
C ASP A 583 -33.44 -14.03 -10.73
N VAL A 584 -34.67 -14.32 -11.12
CA VAL A 584 -35.34 -13.74 -12.30
C VAL A 584 -35.40 -12.21 -12.23
N ALA A 585 -35.62 -11.63 -11.04
CA ALA A 585 -35.70 -10.18 -10.89
C ALA A 585 -34.32 -9.53 -11.11
N ARG A 586 -33.26 -10.15 -10.57
CA ARG A 586 -31.87 -9.68 -10.83
C ARG A 586 -31.47 -9.86 -12.29
N ILE A 587 -31.88 -10.94 -12.95
CA ILE A 587 -31.59 -11.17 -14.37
C ILE A 587 -32.24 -10.08 -15.22
N ALA A 588 -33.50 -9.76 -14.96
CA ALA A 588 -34.22 -8.71 -15.68
C ALA A 588 -33.57 -7.33 -15.47
N ALA A 589 -33.25 -6.98 -14.21
CA ALA A 589 -32.58 -5.72 -13.88
C ALA A 589 -31.19 -5.61 -14.54
N ALA A 590 -30.39 -6.67 -14.50
CA ALA A 590 -29.05 -6.68 -15.09
C ALA A 590 -29.09 -6.64 -16.63
N SER A 591 -30.07 -7.30 -17.26
CA SER A 591 -30.26 -7.27 -18.72
C SER A 591 -30.63 -5.85 -19.19
N HIS A 592 -31.59 -5.21 -18.51
CA HIS A 592 -31.97 -3.82 -18.79
C HIS A 592 -30.80 -2.85 -18.59
N ALA A 593 -29.97 -3.04 -17.55
CA ALA A 593 -28.79 -2.21 -17.32
C ALA A 593 -27.76 -2.32 -18.47
N ILE A 594 -27.55 -3.51 -19.05
CA ILE A 594 -26.67 -3.69 -20.20
C ILE A 594 -27.23 -3.02 -21.45
N GLU A 595 -28.54 -3.13 -21.71
CA GLU A 595 -29.17 -2.47 -22.85
C GLU A 595 -29.05 -0.94 -22.77
N ALA A 596 -29.29 -0.38 -21.58
CA ALA A 596 -29.11 1.04 -21.33
C ALA A 596 -27.65 1.49 -21.53
N LEU A 597 -26.68 0.69 -21.08
CA LEU A 597 -25.25 0.96 -21.29
C LEU A 597 -24.85 0.92 -22.77
N LYS A 598 -25.40 -0.03 -23.54
CA LYS A 598 -25.14 -0.12 -24.98
C LYS A 598 -25.71 1.09 -25.73
N ALA A 599 -26.92 1.53 -25.38
CA ALA A 599 -27.49 2.75 -25.93
C ALA A 599 -26.63 3.98 -25.57
N GLU A 600 -26.21 4.11 -24.32
CA GLU A 600 -25.30 5.18 -23.87
C GLU A 600 -23.96 5.16 -24.65
N ALA A 601 -23.34 3.99 -24.80
CA ALA A 601 -22.08 3.83 -25.53
C ALA A 601 -22.18 4.29 -26.99
N GLN A 602 -23.29 3.98 -27.66
CA GLN A 602 -23.57 4.43 -29.02
C GLN A 602 -23.69 5.96 -29.09
N THR A 603 -24.42 6.57 -28.16
CA THR A 603 -24.58 8.03 -28.12
C THR A 603 -23.28 8.78 -27.84
N LEU A 604 -22.37 8.18 -27.07
CA LEU A 604 -21.09 8.78 -26.69
C LEU A 604 -19.96 8.51 -27.71
N HIS A 605 -20.24 7.82 -28.83
CA HIS A 605 -19.24 7.33 -29.78
C HIS A 605 -18.07 6.63 -29.07
N ALA A 606 -18.39 5.81 -28.06
CA ALA A 606 -17.38 5.10 -27.28
C ALA A 606 -16.63 4.07 -28.16
N PRO A 607 -15.41 3.65 -27.78
CA PRO A 607 -14.70 2.58 -28.44
C PRO A 607 -15.56 1.30 -28.56
N PRO A 608 -15.31 0.44 -29.58
CA PRO A 608 -16.02 -0.82 -29.72
C PRO A 608 -15.99 -1.62 -28.43
N LEU A 609 -17.17 -2.06 -28.01
CA LEU A 609 -17.39 -2.93 -26.88
C LEU A 609 -16.75 -4.31 -27.14
N LEU A 610 -16.22 -4.96 -26.09
CA LEU A 610 -15.58 -6.27 -26.24
C LEU A 610 -16.64 -7.35 -26.41
N PRO A 611 -16.34 -8.46 -27.12
CA PRO A 611 -17.29 -9.54 -27.31
C PRO A 611 -17.79 -10.06 -25.96
N SER A 612 -19.11 -10.28 -25.87
CA SER A 612 -19.80 -10.74 -24.65
C SER A 612 -19.69 -12.26 -24.42
N THR A 613 -19.02 -12.98 -25.33
CA THR A 613 -18.85 -14.45 -25.29
C THR A 613 -17.41 -14.81 -24.94
N PRO A 614 -17.17 -15.85 -24.11
CA PRO A 614 -15.83 -16.34 -23.83
C PRO A 614 -15.13 -16.74 -25.14
N THR A 615 -13.90 -16.31 -25.35
CA THR A 615 -13.04 -16.85 -26.41
C THR A 615 -12.67 -18.29 -26.09
N ASP A 616 -12.71 -19.17 -27.09
CA ASP A 616 -12.27 -20.55 -26.97
C ASP A 616 -10.79 -20.67 -26.52
N PRO A 617 -10.37 -21.80 -25.92
CA PRO A 617 -9.07 -21.96 -25.27
C PRO A 617 -7.83 -21.85 -26.19
N GLU A 618 -7.99 -21.69 -27.50
CA GLU A 618 -6.88 -21.71 -28.47
C GLU A 618 -6.01 -20.43 -28.49
N SER A 619 -6.31 -19.40 -27.70
CA SER A 619 -5.60 -18.11 -27.73
C SER A 619 -4.26 -18.06 -26.97
N ALA A 620 -3.87 -19.11 -26.24
CA ALA A 620 -2.64 -19.10 -25.42
C ALA A 620 -1.35 -19.06 -26.27
N SER A 621 -1.37 -19.62 -27.49
CA SER A 621 -0.21 -19.72 -28.39
C SER A 621 0.26 -18.36 -28.93
N SER A 622 -0.65 -17.44 -29.24
CA SER A 622 -0.34 -16.13 -29.85
C SER A 622 0.33 -15.18 -28.86
N ALA A 623 -0.14 -15.12 -27.61
CA ALA A 623 0.45 -14.27 -26.56
C ALA A 623 1.88 -14.69 -26.19
N GLN A 624 2.15 -16.00 -26.17
CA GLN A 624 3.48 -16.53 -25.89
C GLN A 624 4.47 -16.32 -27.05
N SER A 625 3.96 -16.28 -28.28
CA SER A 625 4.72 -15.93 -29.49
C SER A 625 5.06 -14.44 -29.54
N ALA A 626 4.14 -13.55 -29.13
CA ALA A 626 4.37 -12.11 -29.04
C ALA A 626 5.46 -11.74 -28.02
N LEU A 627 5.57 -12.48 -26.91
CA LEU A 627 6.66 -12.32 -25.93
C LEU A 627 8.04 -12.71 -26.51
N LYS A 628 8.12 -13.62 -27.49
CA LYS A 628 9.38 -13.99 -28.16
C LYS A 628 9.82 -12.97 -29.22
N LEU A 629 8.90 -12.22 -29.81
CA LEU A 629 9.17 -11.26 -30.88
C LEU A 629 9.75 -9.92 -30.39
N THR A 630 9.76 -9.67 -29.08
CA THR A 630 10.29 -8.42 -28.49
C THR A 630 11.76 -8.49 -28.08
N ASN A 631 12.51 -9.49 -28.57
CA ASN A 631 13.96 -9.63 -28.33
C ASN A 631 14.74 -9.13 -29.55
N PRO A 632 15.12 -7.84 -29.65
CA PRO A 632 15.74 -7.30 -30.85
C PRO A 632 17.26 -7.30 -30.66
N SER A 633 17.89 -8.47 -30.75
CA SER A 633 19.30 -8.60 -31.19
C SER A 633 19.76 -10.06 -31.13
N ASN A 634 19.41 -10.84 -32.15
CA ASN A 634 20.36 -11.84 -32.67
C ASN A 634 20.17 -11.95 -34.20
N LYS A 635 20.47 -10.85 -34.90
CA LYS A 635 20.76 -10.88 -36.34
C LYS A 635 22.24 -10.56 -36.50
N GLY A 636 23.03 -11.58 -36.82
CA GLY A 636 24.44 -11.41 -37.18
C GLY A 636 25.33 -12.63 -36.92
N ASN A 637 24.99 -13.79 -37.48
CA ASN A 637 25.99 -14.72 -38.04
C ASN A 637 25.31 -15.91 -38.76
N LYS A 638 24.87 -15.66 -39.98
CA LYS A 638 25.23 -16.39 -41.21
C LYS A 638 24.37 -15.88 -42.37
#